data_AF-A0A8X6RFU7-F1
#
_entry.id   AF-A0A8X6RFU7-F1
#
_cell.length_a   1.000
_cell.length_b   1.000
_cell.length_c   1.000
_cell.angle_alpha   90.00
_cell.angle_beta   90.00
_cell.angle_gamma   90.00
#
_symmetry.space_group_name_H-M   'P 1'
#
loop_
_entity.id
_entity.type
_entity.pdbx_description
1 polymer ?
#
loop_
_entity_poly.entity_id
_entity_poly.type
_entity_poly.pdbx_seq_one_letter_code
_entity_poly.pdbx_strand_id
1 'polypeptide(L)'
;MEIVMLPYILPLLLGRTFNLDTMQIGVDIFPKNVTDNPIIIQNPVTETKYKVVDNTIDSRNLLDVSGSFSLNIKGGLFKAGASGAYLTDKYNRENTVEVAVRAVYQTVTEQLPSDAKPNELWKTLGEAVGTHFVRSITYGGELIVALRLECNSTRDKQRIKAAVDVGGRIEIFDVGLEVEGEYMKDVSKTVESTQIKVFSSIPLSKAPNDMDILKETMKNFPEDLKNFNKGRGIPIKIELWPLSLLDPSKTDKLRNRVFDKTILFTNIQNFASCKKCGGDIKLSEKCVRGLSSVFSIECKNCKDLCSFRNSKMLGKRKNIPEINRRFVYAMRTIGQGHTAMTTFCGVMDFHPPVAEKSYNNIVNKLQLCSKEVAEASMQSAALEKVTLTNSSDIIISGDGTWKTCGYSSCVGVCAVIGDKTGKCIDAEVMSSFCKGCDSWKRRKGSPAYKKWKILHVKECLKNHNDSAGMMETVGIVRIFQRSLSHRSVRYTSYIGDGDSKTFSSITASNPYGEDNTVSKIECVGHVQKRMGTRLRKLKQMSSKLSDGKSIGGKGRLTDRIIDLITTYYGNAIRQNKTCLSDMRKAVWAVYFHIRSSDEEPLHSFCPVGPNSWCKYQNQVVEGSVETFRHSNKLPVAVMDA
;
A
#
# COMPACT_ATOMS: atom_id res chain seq x y z
N MET A 1 -2.30 -3.41 -31.50
CA MET A 1 -1.59 -2.18 -31.13
C MET A 1 -2.38 -1.50 -30.03
N GLU A 2 -1.77 -1.35 -28.86
CA GLU A 2 -2.42 -0.73 -27.70
C GLU A 2 -1.70 0.57 -27.39
N ILE A 3 -2.38 1.69 -27.58
CA ILE A 3 -1.94 2.99 -27.10
C ILE A 3 -2.25 3.02 -25.59
N VAL A 4 -1.28 3.45 -24.79
CA VAL A 4 -1.41 3.45 -23.32
C VAL A 4 -1.32 4.88 -22.79
N MET A 5 -2.33 5.28 -22.03
CA MET A 5 -2.32 6.54 -21.29
C MET A 5 -1.89 6.30 -19.85
N LEU A 6 -0.98 7.12 -19.33
CA LEU A 6 -0.55 7.06 -17.93
C LEU A 6 -0.47 8.47 -17.34
N PRO A 7 -0.59 8.63 -16.02
CA PRO A 7 -0.09 9.81 -15.34
C PRO A 7 1.39 10.01 -15.68
N TYR A 8 1.82 11.26 -15.75
CA TYR A 8 3.21 11.57 -16.09
C TYR A 8 4.20 10.95 -15.09
N ILE A 9 5.23 10.29 -15.63
CA ILE A 9 6.31 9.66 -14.87
C ILE A 9 7.58 10.45 -15.12
N LEU A 10 8.22 10.98 -14.07
CA LEU A 10 9.52 11.64 -14.20
C LEU A 10 10.64 10.58 -14.45
N PRO A 11 11.63 10.81 -15.34
CA PRO A 11 11.78 11.89 -16.33
C PRO A 11 11.43 11.46 -17.79
N LEU A 12 10.20 11.03 -18.07
CA LEU A 12 9.80 10.72 -19.45
C LEU A 12 9.61 12.00 -20.29
N LEU A 13 10.36 12.09 -21.38
CA LEU A 13 10.31 13.22 -22.33
C LEU A 13 9.65 12.78 -23.64
N LEU A 14 9.26 13.73 -24.47
CA LEU A 14 8.69 13.46 -25.79
C LEU A 14 9.70 12.66 -26.64
N GLY A 15 9.26 11.57 -27.26
CA GLY A 15 10.12 10.66 -28.03
C GLY A 15 11.00 9.70 -27.21
N ARG A 16 11.03 9.83 -25.88
CA ARG A 16 11.73 8.89 -25.00
C ARG A 16 11.03 7.54 -25.00
N THR A 17 11.80 6.47 -25.01
CA THR A 17 11.21 5.14 -24.94
C THR A 17 10.94 4.65 -23.52
N PHE A 18 10.04 3.69 -23.39
CA PHE A 18 9.60 3.12 -22.13
C PHE A 18 9.28 1.63 -22.31
N ASN A 19 9.73 0.80 -21.37
CA ASN A 19 9.38 -0.60 -21.32
C ASN A 19 8.18 -0.81 -20.39
N LEU A 20 6.98 -1.01 -20.93
CA LEU A 20 5.78 -1.23 -20.12
C LEU A 20 5.76 -2.57 -19.35
N ASP A 21 6.64 -3.52 -19.68
CA ASP A 21 6.71 -4.82 -18.99
C ASP A 21 7.63 -4.75 -17.77
N THR A 22 8.79 -4.09 -17.90
CA THR A 22 9.74 -3.88 -16.79
C THR A 22 9.54 -2.56 -16.07
N MET A 23 8.70 -1.68 -16.62
CA MET A 23 8.48 -0.30 -16.21
C MET A 23 9.74 0.58 -16.27
N GLN A 24 10.74 0.20 -17.05
CA GLN A 24 11.99 0.95 -17.15
C GLN A 24 11.92 2.06 -18.21
N ILE A 25 12.50 3.21 -17.89
CA ILE A 25 12.73 4.30 -18.84
C ILE A 25 13.87 3.90 -19.77
N GLY A 26 13.63 4.03 -21.07
CA GLY A 26 14.61 3.75 -22.11
C GLY A 26 15.34 5.00 -22.57
N VAL A 27 15.58 5.07 -23.87
CA VAL A 27 16.46 6.04 -24.53
C VAL A 27 15.67 6.92 -25.49
N ASP A 28 16.23 8.07 -25.87
CA ASP A 28 15.61 8.95 -26.87
C ASP A 28 15.90 8.41 -28.27
N ILE A 29 14.85 8.11 -29.05
CA ILE A 29 15.00 7.52 -30.39
C ILE A 29 14.69 8.48 -31.53
N PHE A 30 14.21 9.69 -31.24
CA PHE A 30 13.93 10.71 -32.24
C PHE A 30 15.03 11.79 -32.28
N PRO A 31 15.26 12.42 -33.44
CA PRO A 31 16.16 13.58 -33.54
C PRO A 31 15.70 14.74 -32.65
N LYS A 32 16.65 15.48 -32.05
CA LYS A 32 16.34 16.61 -31.17
C LYS A 32 15.53 17.71 -31.86
N ASN A 33 15.81 18.00 -33.12
CA ASN A 33 15.05 18.99 -33.88
C ASN A 33 13.56 18.61 -34.04
N VAL A 34 13.21 17.32 -33.93
CA VAL A 34 11.81 16.86 -33.96
C VAL A 34 11.18 16.95 -32.57
N THR A 35 11.91 16.58 -31.51
CA THR A 35 11.39 16.65 -30.13
C THR A 35 11.29 18.07 -29.60
N ASP A 36 12.16 18.98 -30.08
CA ASP A 36 12.20 20.39 -29.68
C ASP A 36 11.19 21.24 -30.46
N ASN A 37 10.63 20.72 -31.57
CA ASN A 37 9.59 21.37 -32.37
C ASN A 37 8.33 20.48 -32.48
N PRO A 38 7.64 20.21 -31.35
CA PRO A 38 6.43 19.39 -31.36
C PRO A 38 5.25 20.11 -32.01
N ILE A 39 4.28 19.34 -32.48
CA ILE A 39 2.93 19.84 -32.78
C ILE A 39 2.29 20.23 -31.45
N ILE A 40 1.84 21.48 -31.37
CA ILE A 40 1.14 22.04 -30.22
C ILE A 40 -0.37 21.94 -30.46
N ILE A 41 -1.06 21.22 -29.59
CA ILE A 41 -2.53 21.07 -29.62
C ILE A 41 -3.10 21.82 -28.43
N GLN A 42 -3.77 22.94 -28.69
CA GLN A 42 -4.53 23.67 -27.68
C GLN A 42 -5.96 23.13 -27.64
N ASN A 43 -6.24 22.26 -26.68
CA ASN A 43 -7.57 21.73 -26.42
C ASN A 43 -7.77 21.65 -24.91
N PRO A 44 -8.10 22.77 -24.25
CA PRO A 44 -8.24 22.79 -22.81
C PRO A 44 -9.45 21.94 -22.40
N VAL A 45 -9.23 20.98 -21.50
CA VAL A 45 -10.25 20.06 -21.02
C VAL A 45 -10.21 20.02 -19.51
N THR A 46 -11.37 20.11 -18.86
CA THR A 46 -11.51 19.88 -17.42
C THR A 46 -12.23 18.57 -17.17
N GLU A 47 -11.61 17.67 -16.40
CA GLU A 47 -12.19 16.40 -15.98
C GLU A 47 -12.25 16.36 -14.45
N THR A 48 -13.45 16.14 -13.91
CA THR A 48 -13.65 16.00 -12.47
C THR A 48 -14.20 14.61 -12.15
N LYS A 49 -13.59 13.93 -11.19
CA LYS A 49 -14.01 12.63 -10.66
C LYS A 49 -14.24 12.72 -9.17
N TYR A 50 -15.23 11.98 -8.72
CA TYR A 50 -15.60 11.86 -7.32
C TYR A 50 -15.62 10.39 -6.92
N LYS A 51 -15.13 10.07 -5.72
CA LYS A 51 -15.20 8.71 -5.17
C LYS A 51 -15.19 8.71 -3.66
N VAL A 52 -16.06 7.90 -3.04
CA VAL A 52 -15.89 7.45 -1.65
C VAL A 52 -14.83 6.36 -1.64
N VAL A 53 -13.72 6.59 -0.93
CA VAL A 53 -12.51 5.76 -0.97
C VAL A 53 -12.43 4.92 0.29
N ASP A 54 -12.69 3.62 0.15
CA ASP A 54 -12.64 2.67 1.27
C ASP A 54 -11.36 1.82 1.24
N ASN A 55 -10.89 1.51 0.04
CA ASN A 55 -9.75 0.63 -0.17
C ASN A 55 -8.81 1.16 -1.25
N THR A 56 -7.68 0.47 -1.43
CA THR A 56 -6.67 0.85 -2.43
C THR A 56 -7.15 0.66 -3.87
N ILE A 57 -8.22 -0.10 -4.11
CA ILE A 57 -8.84 -0.23 -5.44
C ILE A 57 -9.57 1.08 -5.78
N ASP A 58 -10.37 1.61 -4.86
CA ASP A 58 -11.11 2.86 -5.08
C ASP A 58 -10.18 4.04 -5.35
N SER A 59 -9.09 4.17 -4.59
CA SER A 59 -8.09 5.22 -4.82
C SER A 59 -7.41 5.08 -6.18
N ARG A 60 -7.24 3.86 -6.71
CA ARG A 60 -6.65 3.63 -8.03
C ARG A 60 -7.63 3.94 -9.15
N ASN A 61 -8.89 3.58 -8.97
CA ASN A 61 -9.96 3.85 -9.92
C ASN A 61 -10.22 5.34 -10.06
N LEU A 62 -10.14 6.12 -8.95
CA LEU A 62 -10.25 7.58 -8.98
C LEU A 62 -9.21 8.23 -9.92
N LEU A 63 -8.00 7.67 -9.96
CA LEU A 63 -6.88 8.18 -10.75
C LEU A 63 -6.73 7.51 -12.12
N ASP A 64 -7.59 6.54 -12.45
CA ASP A 64 -7.48 5.69 -13.66
C ASP A 64 -6.14 4.95 -13.80
N VAL A 65 -5.55 4.51 -12.68
CA VAL A 65 -4.26 3.82 -12.69
C VAL A 65 -4.37 2.32 -12.47
N SER A 66 -3.50 1.56 -13.14
CA SER A 66 -3.41 0.12 -12.94
C SER A 66 -2.87 -0.25 -11.56
N GLY A 67 -3.17 -1.47 -11.10
CA GLY A 67 -2.62 -2.00 -9.85
C GLY A 67 -1.10 -2.03 -9.83
N SER A 68 -0.47 -2.44 -10.93
CA SER A 68 0.99 -2.46 -11.05
C SER A 68 1.60 -1.05 -11.01
N PHE A 69 0.99 -0.09 -11.70
CA PHE A 69 1.45 1.30 -11.67
C PHE A 69 1.39 1.90 -10.26
N SER A 70 0.26 1.72 -9.56
CA SER A 70 0.10 2.18 -8.19
C SER A 70 1.08 1.52 -7.23
N LEU A 71 1.35 0.22 -7.39
CA LEU A 71 2.34 -0.48 -6.58
C LEU A 71 3.75 0.07 -6.82
N ASN A 72 4.09 0.38 -8.07
CA ASN A 72 5.40 0.94 -8.40
C ASN A 72 5.61 2.34 -7.80
N ILE A 73 4.57 3.18 -7.80
CA ILE A 73 4.59 4.47 -7.09
C ILE A 73 4.80 4.26 -5.59
N LYS A 74 3.99 3.39 -4.96
CA LYS A 74 4.10 3.09 -3.52
C LYS A 74 5.45 2.48 -3.14
N GLY A 75 6.07 1.71 -4.04
CA GLY A 75 7.41 1.15 -3.89
C GLY A 75 8.54 2.17 -4.10
N GLY A 76 8.23 3.37 -4.57
CA GLY A 76 9.20 4.44 -4.86
C GLY A 76 9.97 4.25 -6.16
N LEU A 77 9.52 3.38 -7.07
CA LEU A 77 10.13 3.19 -8.38
C LEU A 77 9.95 4.44 -9.27
N PHE A 78 8.81 5.13 -9.13
CA PHE A 78 8.50 6.36 -9.87
C PHE A 78 7.88 7.42 -8.96
N LYS A 79 8.12 8.68 -9.28
CA LYS A 79 7.38 9.83 -8.74
C LYS A 79 6.37 10.32 -9.77
N ALA A 80 5.15 10.61 -9.32
CA ALA A 80 4.04 10.97 -10.19
C ALA A 80 3.22 12.15 -9.62
N GLY A 81 3.82 13.33 -9.43
CA GLY A 81 3.10 14.56 -9.05
C GLY A 81 2.07 14.39 -7.91
N ALA A 82 0.90 15.04 -8.07
CA ALA A 82 -0.21 15.01 -7.11
C ALA A 82 -0.79 13.60 -6.94
N SER A 83 -1.11 12.90 -8.04
CA SER A 83 -1.56 11.51 -8.04
C SER A 83 -0.65 10.57 -7.23
N GLY A 84 0.65 10.71 -7.40
CA GLY A 84 1.68 9.94 -6.71
C GLY A 84 1.69 10.26 -5.22
N ALA A 85 1.66 11.55 -4.86
CA ALA A 85 1.57 11.99 -3.48
C ALA A 85 0.32 11.43 -2.78
N TYR A 86 -0.84 11.48 -3.45
CA TYR A 86 -2.09 10.90 -2.96
C TYR A 86 -2.01 9.37 -2.78
N LEU A 87 -1.46 8.65 -3.75
CA LEU A 87 -1.27 7.19 -3.66
C LEU A 87 -0.31 6.77 -2.56
N THR A 88 0.70 7.58 -2.26
CA THR A 88 1.68 7.32 -1.17
C THR A 88 1.19 7.77 0.19
N ASP A 89 0.06 8.48 0.27
CA ASP A 89 -0.42 9.03 1.53
C ASP A 89 -0.83 7.94 2.52
N LYS A 90 -0.51 8.18 3.80
CA LYS A 90 -0.73 7.24 4.90
C LYS A 90 -1.64 7.89 5.94
N TYR A 91 -2.74 7.23 6.26
CA TYR A 91 -3.70 7.64 7.28
C TYR A 91 -4.45 6.40 7.80
N ASN A 92 -5.12 6.54 8.95
CA ASN A 92 -5.96 5.46 9.47
C ASN A 92 -7.20 5.31 8.59
N ARG A 93 -7.40 4.14 7.98
CA ARG A 93 -8.58 3.84 7.15
C ARG A 93 -9.66 3.05 7.89
N GLU A 94 -9.34 2.48 9.05
CA GLU A 94 -10.23 1.57 9.77
C GLU A 94 -11.52 2.26 10.19
N ASN A 95 -11.40 3.48 10.73
CA ASN A 95 -12.50 4.29 11.21
C ASN A 95 -12.67 5.60 10.42
N THR A 96 -12.19 5.67 9.19
CA THR A 96 -12.26 6.90 8.38
C THR A 96 -13.09 6.66 7.14
N VAL A 97 -14.04 7.56 6.87
CA VAL A 97 -14.66 7.69 5.55
C VAL A 97 -13.90 8.77 4.79
N GLU A 98 -13.26 8.39 3.68
CA GLU A 98 -12.64 9.36 2.78
C GLU A 98 -13.55 9.63 1.59
N VAL A 99 -13.80 10.90 1.33
CA VAL A 99 -14.45 11.42 0.13
C VAL A 99 -13.39 12.15 -0.67
N ALA A 100 -13.05 11.61 -1.84
CA ALA A 100 -11.99 12.13 -2.67
C ALA A 100 -12.54 12.71 -3.98
N VAL A 101 -12.09 13.92 -4.31
CA VAL A 101 -12.36 14.59 -5.59
C VAL A 101 -11.05 14.80 -6.31
N ARG A 102 -11.02 14.47 -7.58
CA ARG A 102 -9.91 14.72 -8.49
C ARG A 102 -10.39 15.64 -9.59
N ALA A 103 -9.76 16.80 -9.75
CA ALA A 103 -9.97 17.71 -10.86
C ALA A 103 -8.67 17.79 -11.69
N VAL A 104 -8.80 17.63 -13.00
CA VAL A 104 -7.69 17.67 -13.96
C VAL A 104 -8.01 18.73 -15.00
N TYR A 105 -7.15 19.74 -15.10
CA TYR A 105 -7.25 20.85 -16.03
C TYR A 105 -6.14 20.72 -17.05
N GLN A 106 -6.46 20.23 -18.24
CA GLN A 106 -5.55 20.14 -19.37
C GLN A 106 -5.49 21.49 -20.08
N THR A 107 -4.31 21.92 -20.47
CA THR A 107 -4.08 23.23 -21.12
C THR A 107 -3.62 23.03 -22.56
N VAL A 108 -2.54 22.26 -22.73
CA VAL A 108 -1.89 22.04 -24.01
C VAL A 108 -1.32 20.63 -24.08
N THR A 109 -1.34 20.04 -25.27
CA THR A 109 -0.65 18.78 -25.54
C THR A 109 0.46 19.01 -26.56
N GLU A 110 1.66 18.54 -26.23
CA GLU A 110 2.80 18.52 -27.13
C GLU A 110 2.93 17.13 -27.71
N GLN A 111 2.96 17.04 -29.04
CA GLN A 111 2.87 15.79 -29.75
C GLN A 111 3.94 15.74 -30.85
N LEU A 112 4.62 14.61 -31.03
CA LEU A 112 5.54 14.46 -32.18
C LEU A 112 4.81 14.70 -33.52
N PRO A 113 5.49 15.17 -34.57
CA PRO A 113 4.93 15.17 -35.91
C PRO A 113 4.46 13.76 -36.34
N SER A 114 3.43 13.67 -37.17
CA SER A 114 2.91 12.38 -37.66
C SER A 114 3.88 11.66 -38.60
N ASP A 115 4.73 12.42 -39.27
CA ASP A 115 5.79 11.98 -40.19
C ASP A 115 7.17 11.87 -39.52
N ALA A 116 7.25 12.08 -38.20
CA ALA A 116 8.47 11.98 -37.42
C ALA A 116 9.12 10.59 -37.58
N LYS A 117 10.39 10.56 -37.98
CA LYS A 117 11.19 9.33 -38.10
C LYS A 117 12.20 9.20 -36.96
N PRO A 118 12.39 8.01 -36.41
CA PRO A 118 13.45 7.77 -35.43
C PRO A 118 14.84 7.82 -36.08
N ASN A 119 15.89 8.05 -35.28
CA ASN A 119 17.30 8.00 -35.68
C ASN A 119 17.65 6.64 -36.28
N GLU A 120 18.34 6.56 -37.41
CA GLU A 120 18.56 5.30 -38.17
C GLU A 120 19.07 4.12 -37.31
N LEU A 121 19.95 4.39 -36.34
CA LEU A 121 20.57 3.40 -35.49
C LEU A 121 19.71 2.97 -34.29
N TRP A 122 18.50 3.50 -34.11
CA TRP A 122 17.67 3.16 -32.94
C TRP A 122 17.38 1.65 -32.82
N LYS A 123 17.38 0.93 -33.96
CA LYS A 123 17.16 -0.52 -34.01
C LYS A 123 18.31 -1.32 -33.40
N THR A 124 19.54 -0.80 -33.46
CA THR A 124 20.74 -1.48 -32.93
C THR A 124 20.83 -1.40 -31.41
N LEU A 125 20.03 -0.54 -30.77
CA LEU A 125 19.98 -0.35 -29.32
C LEU A 125 19.33 -1.53 -28.55
N GLY A 126 18.90 -2.57 -29.26
CA GLY A 126 18.49 -3.86 -28.66
C GLY A 126 17.30 -3.73 -27.71
N GLU A 127 17.48 -4.17 -26.46
CA GLU A 127 16.46 -4.14 -25.41
C GLU A 127 16.36 -2.77 -24.70
N ALA A 128 17.35 -1.89 -24.85
CA ALA A 128 17.37 -0.58 -24.18
C ALA A 128 16.24 0.35 -24.63
N VAL A 129 15.67 0.10 -25.82
CA VAL A 129 14.51 0.85 -26.32
C VAL A 129 13.19 0.42 -25.67
N GLY A 130 13.10 -0.76 -25.03
CA GLY A 130 11.85 -1.20 -24.42
C GLY A 130 10.76 -1.54 -25.44
N THR A 131 9.50 -1.16 -25.14
CA THR A 131 8.32 -1.59 -25.92
C THR A 131 7.52 -0.43 -26.51
N HIS A 132 7.59 0.76 -25.93
CA HIS A 132 6.81 1.94 -26.31
C HIS A 132 7.69 3.19 -26.37
N PHE A 133 7.18 4.26 -26.99
CA PHE A 133 7.75 5.60 -26.95
C PHE A 133 6.69 6.64 -26.59
N VAL A 134 7.11 7.74 -25.99
CA VAL A 134 6.23 8.87 -25.65
C VAL A 134 5.86 9.60 -26.94
N ARG A 135 4.61 9.46 -27.36
CA ARG A 135 4.06 10.10 -28.57
C ARG A 135 3.61 11.52 -28.30
N SER A 136 3.01 11.74 -27.13
CA SER A 136 2.52 13.04 -26.68
C SER A 136 2.61 13.18 -25.16
N ILE A 137 2.73 14.43 -24.72
CA ILE A 137 2.70 14.83 -23.31
C ILE A 137 1.63 15.90 -23.17
N THR A 138 0.67 15.67 -22.27
CA THR A 138 -0.34 16.67 -21.93
C THR A 138 0.08 17.42 -20.68
N TYR A 139 0.04 18.75 -20.79
CA TYR A 139 0.35 19.71 -19.74
C TYR A 139 -0.94 20.27 -19.12
N GLY A 140 -0.80 20.76 -17.89
CA GLY A 140 -1.87 21.41 -17.17
C GLY A 140 -1.69 21.33 -15.65
N GLY A 141 -2.80 21.23 -14.92
CA GLY A 141 -2.84 21.11 -13.48
C GLY A 141 -3.78 20.00 -13.03
N GLU A 142 -3.35 19.19 -12.07
CA GLU A 142 -4.14 18.24 -11.29
C GLU A 142 -4.28 18.73 -9.84
N LEU A 143 -5.50 18.65 -9.32
CA LEU A 143 -5.87 18.90 -7.93
C LEU A 143 -6.63 17.68 -7.40
N ILE A 144 -6.19 17.12 -6.28
CA ILE A 144 -6.91 16.05 -5.58
C ILE A 144 -7.22 16.53 -4.17
N VAL A 145 -8.48 16.48 -3.79
CA VAL A 145 -8.98 16.82 -2.47
C VAL A 145 -9.45 15.55 -1.79
N ALA A 146 -8.94 15.26 -0.60
CA ALA A 146 -9.38 14.17 0.25
C ALA A 146 -9.98 14.75 1.53
N LEU A 147 -11.31 14.67 1.63
CA LEU A 147 -12.07 14.97 2.84
C LEU A 147 -12.18 13.69 3.67
N ARG A 148 -11.64 13.71 4.89
CA ARG A 148 -11.59 12.55 5.78
C ARG A 148 -12.43 12.79 7.00
N LEU A 149 -13.46 11.99 7.16
CA LEU A 149 -14.35 11.99 8.31
C LEU A 149 -13.88 10.87 9.24
N GLU A 150 -13.18 11.22 10.31
CA GLU A 150 -12.79 10.27 11.35
C GLU A 150 -14.01 9.95 12.20
N CYS A 151 -14.33 8.67 12.32
CA CYS A 151 -15.53 8.16 12.97
C CYS A 151 -15.19 7.54 14.33
N ASN A 152 -16.11 7.61 15.28
CA ASN A 152 -15.95 7.01 16.61
C ASN A 152 -15.83 5.47 16.57
N SER A 153 -16.39 4.84 15.55
CA SER A 153 -16.39 3.38 15.42
C SER A 153 -16.49 2.92 13.96
N THR A 154 -16.11 1.66 13.70
CA THR A 154 -16.29 1.02 12.39
C THR A 154 -17.77 0.90 12.00
N ARG A 155 -18.68 0.82 12.97
CA ARG A 155 -20.13 0.82 12.73
C ARG A 155 -20.60 2.18 12.21
N ASP A 156 -20.10 3.26 12.80
CA ASP A 156 -20.43 4.62 12.37
C ASP A 156 -19.84 4.91 11.00
N LYS A 157 -18.62 4.43 10.72
CA LYS A 157 -18.05 4.45 9.37
C LYS A 157 -19.00 3.85 8.32
N GLN A 158 -19.58 2.68 8.58
CA GLN A 158 -20.51 2.05 7.62
C GLN A 158 -21.79 2.86 7.42
N ARG A 159 -22.31 3.48 8.49
CA ARG A 159 -23.49 4.36 8.41
C ARG A 159 -23.20 5.62 7.60
N ILE A 160 -22.09 6.29 7.88
CA ILE A 160 -21.67 7.51 7.16
C ILE A 160 -21.38 7.17 5.71
N LYS A 161 -20.69 6.06 5.44
CA LYS A 161 -20.45 5.58 4.07
C LYS A 161 -21.75 5.38 3.30
N ALA A 162 -22.73 4.69 3.88
CA ALA A 162 -24.04 4.49 3.27
C ALA A 162 -24.76 5.83 3.03
N ALA A 163 -24.67 6.77 3.98
CA ALA A 163 -25.24 8.10 3.83
C ALA A 163 -24.61 8.88 2.65
N VAL A 164 -23.28 8.86 2.55
CA VAL A 164 -22.54 9.53 1.47
C VAL A 164 -22.76 8.84 0.12
N ASP A 165 -22.85 7.51 0.08
CA ASP A 165 -23.10 6.77 -1.16
C ASP A 165 -24.53 6.95 -1.69
N VAL A 166 -25.53 7.08 -0.80
CA VAL A 166 -26.97 7.22 -1.16
C VAL A 166 -27.35 8.68 -1.44
N GLY A 167 -26.88 9.63 -0.62
CA GLY A 167 -27.23 11.05 -0.74
C GLY A 167 -26.17 11.92 -1.45
N GLY A 168 -24.93 11.47 -1.55
CA GLY A 168 -23.77 12.33 -1.82
C GLY A 168 -23.35 12.50 -3.28
N ARG A 169 -24.24 12.28 -4.26
CA ARG A 169 -23.87 12.45 -5.68
C ARG A 169 -23.69 13.92 -6.11
N ILE A 170 -24.29 14.94 -5.48
CA ILE A 170 -24.37 16.29 -6.10
C ILE A 170 -24.18 17.52 -5.15
N GLU A 171 -23.98 17.42 -3.84
CA GLU A 171 -24.10 18.65 -2.99
C GLU A 171 -22.81 19.18 -2.32
N ILE A 172 -21.70 18.44 -2.26
CA ILE A 172 -20.48 18.92 -1.58
C ILE A 172 -19.69 19.92 -2.46
N PHE A 173 -19.89 19.90 -3.79
CA PHE A 173 -19.06 20.64 -4.75
C PHE A 173 -19.83 21.39 -5.84
N ASP A 174 -21.16 21.44 -5.79
CA ASP A 174 -21.88 22.39 -6.65
C ASP A 174 -21.69 23.81 -6.09
N VAL A 175 -21.37 24.74 -6.97
CA VAL A 175 -20.98 26.10 -6.63
C VAL A 175 -22.23 26.85 -6.18
N GLY A 176 -22.58 26.71 -4.90
CA GLY A 176 -23.65 27.47 -4.24
C GLY A 176 -24.99 26.76 -4.14
N LEU A 177 -25.15 25.93 -3.11
CA LEU A 177 -26.43 25.68 -2.43
C LEU A 177 -26.13 25.10 -1.04
N GLU A 178 -26.55 25.81 0.01
CA GLU A 178 -26.56 25.30 1.38
C GLU A 178 -27.58 24.15 1.46
N VAL A 179 -27.17 23.01 2.00
CA VAL A 179 -28.09 21.89 2.21
C VAL A 179 -28.19 21.64 3.70
N GLU A 180 -29.15 22.32 4.31
CA GLU A 180 -29.73 21.95 5.59
C GLU A 180 -30.61 20.70 5.40
N GLY A 181 -30.04 19.52 5.61
CA GLY A 181 -30.79 18.26 5.69
C GLY A 181 -30.68 17.61 7.07
N GLU A 182 -31.78 17.08 7.61
CA GLU A 182 -31.82 16.35 8.90
C GLU A 182 -30.76 15.23 8.99
N TYR A 183 -30.34 14.66 7.86
CA TYR A 183 -29.36 13.57 7.78
C TYR A 183 -27.94 13.97 8.23
N MET A 184 -27.52 15.23 8.02
CA MET A 184 -26.20 15.71 8.42
C MET A 184 -26.08 15.94 9.93
N LYS A 185 -27.20 16.11 10.65
CA LYS A 185 -27.20 16.22 12.12
C LYS A 185 -26.84 14.90 12.82
N ASP A 186 -27.07 13.76 12.18
CA ASP A 186 -26.68 12.45 12.73
C ASP A 186 -25.27 12.03 12.30
N VAL A 187 -24.83 12.45 11.11
CA VAL A 187 -23.42 12.33 10.68
C VAL A 187 -22.51 13.19 11.57
N SER A 188 -22.86 14.45 11.85
CA SER A 188 -22.04 15.33 12.68
C SER A 188 -21.89 14.86 14.13
N LYS A 189 -22.88 14.13 14.68
CA LYS A 189 -22.77 13.51 16.01
C LYS A 189 -21.79 12.32 16.06
N THR A 190 -21.52 11.71 14.91
CA THR A 190 -20.75 10.44 14.82
C THR A 190 -19.35 10.62 14.22
N VAL A 191 -19.07 11.78 13.63
CA VAL A 191 -17.76 12.24 13.19
C VAL A 191 -17.02 12.88 14.37
N GLU A 192 -15.86 12.33 14.71
CA GLU A 192 -14.96 12.86 15.75
C GLU A 192 -14.19 14.07 15.24
N SER A 193 -13.68 13.99 14.01
CA SER A 193 -12.89 15.04 13.38
C SER A 193 -13.03 15.02 11.86
N THR A 194 -12.83 16.17 11.24
CA THR A 194 -12.75 16.30 9.77
C THR A 194 -11.36 16.78 9.39
N GLN A 195 -10.67 16.01 8.56
CA GLN A 195 -9.39 16.39 7.96
C GLN A 195 -9.58 16.70 6.48
N ILE A 196 -9.15 17.88 6.07
CA ILE A 196 -9.04 18.26 4.66
C ILE A 196 -7.59 18.08 4.25
N LYS A 197 -7.35 17.32 3.17
CA LYS A 197 -6.02 17.17 2.59
C LYS A 197 -6.06 17.42 1.10
N VAL A 198 -5.19 18.29 0.62
CA VAL A 198 -5.14 18.68 -0.78
C VAL A 198 -3.78 18.33 -1.37
N PHE A 199 -3.81 17.66 -2.51
CA PHE A 199 -2.65 17.29 -3.30
C PHE A 199 -2.73 18.06 -4.61
N SER A 200 -1.81 18.99 -4.80
CA SER A 200 -1.78 19.84 -5.98
C SER A 200 -0.50 19.62 -6.76
N SER A 201 -0.64 19.65 -8.08
CA SER A 201 0.46 19.63 -9.04
C SER A 201 1.17 20.98 -9.18
N ILE A 202 0.47 22.06 -8.82
CA ILE A 202 0.98 23.44 -8.88
C ILE A 202 0.86 24.10 -7.49
N PRO A 203 1.63 25.16 -7.19
CA PRO A 203 1.43 25.95 -5.99
C PRO A 203 0.00 26.49 -5.91
N LEU A 204 -0.60 26.42 -4.72
CA LEU A 204 -1.91 27.00 -4.45
C LEU A 204 -1.72 28.37 -3.81
N SER A 205 -2.54 29.35 -4.20
CA SER A 205 -2.55 30.69 -3.62
C SER A 205 -2.81 30.67 -2.11
N LYS A 206 -3.70 29.80 -1.65
CA LYS A 206 -4.03 29.59 -0.24
C LYS A 206 -4.20 28.11 0.06
N ALA A 207 -3.55 27.62 1.11
CA ALA A 207 -3.69 26.23 1.55
C ALA A 207 -5.00 26.08 2.33
N PRO A 208 -5.93 25.21 1.88
CA PRO A 208 -7.21 25.06 2.54
C PRO A 208 -7.08 24.29 3.86
N ASN A 209 -7.54 24.93 4.94
CA ASN A 209 -7.62 24.37 6.29
C ASN A 209 -9.06 24.27 6.81
N ASP A 210 -10.04 24.80 6.08
CA ASP A 210 -11.48 24.65 6.31
C ASP A 210 -12.24 24.47 4.99
N MET A 211 -13.54 24.24 5.08
CA MET A 211 -14.40 23.97 3.91
C MET A 211 -14.63 25.19 3.02
N ASP A 212 -14.63 26.40 3.57
CA ASP A 212 -14.89 27.63 2.81
C ASP A 212 -13.66 28.00 1.97
N ILE A 213 -12.47 27.92 2.59
CA ILE A 213 -11.20 28.09 1.88
C ILE A 213 -11.03 26.96 0.87
N LEU A 214 -11.45 25.71 1.18
CA LEU A 214 -11.40 24.63 0.19
C LEU A 214 -12.25 24.93 -1.05
N LYS A 215 -13.48 25.41 -0.86
CA LYS A 215 -14.36 25.83 -1.97
C LYS A 215 -13.72 26.97 -2.78
N GLU A 216 -13.15 27.96 -2.09
CA GLU A 216 -12.42 29.06 -2.71
C GLU A 216 -11.21 28.56 -3.52
N THR A 217 -10.37 27.70 -2.93
CA THR A 217 -9.20 27.09 -3.59
C THR A 217 -9.61 26.32 -4.83
N MET A 218 -10.67 25.52 -4.77
CA MET A 218 -11.14 24.77 -5.94
C MET A 218 -11.66 25.68 -7.05
N LYS A 219 -12.37 26.76 -6.68
CA LYS A 219 -12.87 27.76 -7.63
C LYS A 219 -11.74 28.57 -8.27
N ASN A 220 -10.69 28.88 -7.52
CA ASN A 220 -9.56 29.69 -7.96
C ASN A 220 -8.45 28.88 -8.66
N PHE A 221 -8.44 27.56 -8.53
CA PHE A 221 -7.43 26.69 -9.14
C PHE A 221 -7.20 26.93 -10.65
N PRO A 222 -8.24 27.15 -11.49
CA PRO A 222 -8.03 27.48 -12.91
C PRO A 222 -7.24 28.78 -13.12
N GLU A 223 -7.44 29.77 -12.24
CA GLU A 223 -6.73 31.05 -12.31
C GLU A 223 -5.30 30.92 -11.78
N ASP A 224 -5.10 30.16 -10.70
CA ASP A 224 -3.76 29.78 -10.22
C ASP A 224 -2.97 29.07 -11.33
N LEU A 225 -3.62 28.19 -12.11
CA LEU A 225 -3.01 27.51 -13.24
C LEU A 225 -2.65 28.47 -14.39
N LYS A 226 -3.50 29.44 -14.73
CA LYS A 226 -3.19 30.47 -15.74
C LYS A 226 -1.97 31.29 -15.36
N ASN A 227 -1.83 31.62 -14.08
CA ASN A 227 -0.69 32.40 -13.57
C ASN A 227 0.58 31.56 -13.41
N PHE A 228 0.47 30.23 -13.40
CA PHE A 228 1.60 29.32 -13.27
C PHE A 228 2.18 28.88 -14.63
N ASN A 229 3.50 28.99 -14.80
CA ASN A 229 4.19 28.64 -16.05
C ASN A 229 3.54 29.24 -17.31
N LYS A 230 3.12 30.52 -17.24
CA LYS A 230 2.45 31.23 -18.34
C LYS A 230 1.18 30.51 -18.85
N GLY A 231 0.45 29.87 -17.95
CA GLY A 231 -0.79 29.13 -18.25
C GLY A 231 -0.57 27.75 -18.85
N ARG A 232 0.68 27.30 -19.05
CA ARG A 232 0.99 25.97 -19.55
C ARG A 232 0.82 24.90 -18.47
N GLY A 233 1.09 25.19 -17.21
CA GLY A 233 1.09 24.18 -16.15
C GLY A 233 2.34 23.28 -16.14
N ILE A 234 2.17 22.02 -15.71
CA ILE A 234 3.20 20.98 -15.71
C ILE A 234 2.75 19.73 -16.50
N PRO A 235 3.64 18.80 -16.86
CA PRO A 235 3.22 17.51 -17.41
C PRO A 235 2.35 16.75 -16.40
N ILE A 236 1.15 16.33 -16.84
CA ILE A 236 0.20 15.59 -16.01
C ILE A 236 -0.15 14.21 -16.59
N LYS A 237 -0.01 14.04 -17.91
CA LYS A 237 -0.36 12.80 -18.61
C LYS A 237 0.60 12.54 -19.78
N ILE A 238 0.87 11.28 -20.04
CA ILE A 238 1.64 10.83 -21.20
C ILE A 238 0.84 9.83 -22.02
N GLU A 239 1.07 9.87 -23.33
CA GLU A 239 0.59 8.88 -24.27
C GLU A 239 1.78 8.07 -24.80
N LEU A 240 1.72 6.75 -24.60
CA LEU A 240 2.74 5.81 -25.03
C LEU A 240 2.23 5.03 -26.25
N TRP A 241 3.00 5.09 -27.33
CA TRP A 241 2.74 4.34 -28.57
C TRP A 241 3.70 3.16 -28.68
N PRO A 242 3.25 1.99 -29.14
CA PRO A 242 4.11 0.82 -29.27
C PRO A 242 5.17 1.04 -30.35
N LEU A 243 6.39 0.55 -30.09
CA LEU A 243 7.48 0.59 -31.08
C LEU A 243 7.20 -0.28 -32.31
N SER A 244 6.25 -1.22 -32.23
CA SER A 244 5.80 -2.03 -33.37
C SER A 244 5.20 -1.20 -34.51
N LEU A 245 4.73 0.01 -34.22
CA LEU A 245 4.25 0.97 -35.22
C LEU A 245 5.40 1.53 -36.07
N LEU A 246 6.61 1.63 -35.51
CA LEU A 246 7.80 2.06 -36.23
C LEU A 246 8.53 0.88 -36.89
N ASP A 247 8.43 -0.31 -36.29
CA ASP A 247 9.03 -1.54 -36.82
C ASP A 247 8.18 -2.76 -36.43
N PRO A 248 7.45 -3.37 -37.38
CA PRO A 248 6.60 -4.54 -37.12
C PRO A 248 7.33 -5.76 -36.55
N SER A 249 8.68 -5.80 -36.63
CA SER A 249 9.48 -6.85 -36.00
C SER A 249 9.59 -6.70 -34.48
N LYS A 250 9.32 -5.50 -33.94
CA LYS A 250 9.30 -5.25 -32.50
C LYS A 250 8.03 -5.82 -31.89
N THR A 251 8.19 -6.54 -30.78
CA THR A 251 7.06 -7.07 -30.02
C THR A 251 6.34 -5.96 -29.26
N ASP A 252 5.03 -5.82 -29.52
CA ASP A 252 4.09 -5.13 -28.63
C ASP A 252 4.18 -5.67 -27.20
N LYS A 253 3.65 -4.90 -26.24
CA LYS A 253 3.37 -5.39 -24.88
C LYS A 253 2.64 -6.74 -24.99
N LEU A 254 3.27 -7.80 -24.50
CA LEU A 254 2.79 -9.17 -24.68
C LEU A 254 1.50 -9.39 -23.87
N ARG A 255 0.34 -9.21 -24.51
CA ARG A 255 -0.97 -9.58 -23.96
C ARG A 255 -1.50 -10.83 -24.62
N ASN A 256 -1.82 -11.82 -23.80
CA ASN A 256 -2.48 -13.04 -24.27
C ASN A 256 -3.97 -12.76 -24.49
N ARG A 257 -4.53 -13.32 -25.57
CA ARG A 257 -5.96 -13.35 -25.84
C ARG A 257 -6.43 -14.80 -25.91
N VAL A 258 -7.69 -15.03 -25.54
CA VAL A 258 -8.35 -16.33 -25.65
C VAL A 258 -9.20 -16.30 -26.92
N PHE A 259 -9.10 -17.37 -27.72
CA PHE A 259 -9.89 -17.55 -28.93
C PHE A 259 -10.54 -18.94 -28.89
N ASP A 260 -11.77 -19.02 -29.40
CA ASP A 260 -12.39 -20.31 -29.71
C ASP A 260 -11.60 -20.99 -30.84
N LYS A 261 -11.13 -22.21 -30.58
CA LYS A 261 -10.31 -22.98 -31.52
C LYS A 261 -11.06 -23.25 -32.83
N THR A 262 -12.33 -23.62 -32.75
CA THR A 262 -13.14 -24.01 -33.90
C THR A 262 -13.38 -22.80 -34.81
N ILE A 263 -13.76 -21.66 -34.22
CA ILE A 263 -13.93 -20.40 -34.97
C ILE A 263 -12.61 -19.99 -35.63
N LEU A 264 -11.50 -19.99 -34.88
CA LEU A 264 -10.20 -19.56 -35.41
C LEU A 264 -9.72 -20.48 -36.53
N PHE A 265 -9.80 -21.80 -36.34
CA PHE A 265 -9.31 -22.77 -37.33
C PHE A 265 -10.14 -22.72 -38.60
N THR A 266 -11.47 -22.66 -38.48
CA THR A 266 -12.38 -22.61 -39.62
C THR A 266 -12.09 -21.39 -40.49
N ASN A 267 -11.95 -20.21 -39.88
CA ASN A 267 -11.64 -18.98 -40.62
C ASN A 267 -10.26 -19.05 -41.28
N ILE A 268 -9.22 -19.52 -40.59
CA ILE A 268 -7.89 -19.65 -41.19
C ILE A 268 -7.92 -20.63 -42.37
N GLN A 269 -8.56 -21.78 -42.22
CA GLN A 269 -8.64 -22.79 -43.29
C GLN A 269 -9.42 -22.32 -44.52
N ASN A 270 -10.41 -21.44 -44.35
CA ASN A 270 -11.20 -20.90 -45.46
C ASN A 270 -10.44 -19.85 -46.28
N PHE A 271 -9.49 -19.12 -45.68
CA PHE A 271 -8.80 -18.00 -46.33
C PHE A 271 -7.33 -18.28 -46.67
N ALA A 272 -6.67 -19.20 -45.98
CA ALA A 272 -5.26 -19.49 -46.18
C ALA A 272 -5.04 -20.72 -47.06
N SER A 273 -4.02 -20.65 -47.91
CA SER A 273 -3.61 -21.73 -48.82
C SER A 273 -2.15 -22.13 -48.60
N CYS A 274 -1.78 -23.32 -49.06
CA CYS A 274 -0.42 -23.81 -48.96
C CYS A 274 0.53 -22.94 -49.79
N LYS A 275 1.57 -22.39 -49.15
CA LYS A 275 2.57 -21.55 -49.83
C LYS A 275 3.29 -22.24 -50.99
N LYS A 276 3.44 -23.57 -50.94
CA LYS A 276 4.18 -24.34 -51.96
C LYS A 276 3.36 -24.64 -53.22
N CYS A 277 2.09 -25.02 -53.06
CA CYS A 277 1.27 -25.52 -54.18
C CYS A 277 -0.09 -24.84 -54.33
N GLY A 278 -0.42 -23.86 -53.48
CA GLY A 278 -1.71 -23.16 -53.50
C GLY A 278 -2.91 -23.97 -53.03
N GLY A 279 -2.74 -25.24 -52.64
CA GLY A 279 -3.84 -26.10 -52.20
C GLY A 279 -4.34 -25.82 -50.79
N ASP A 280 -5.52 -26.35 -50.46
CA ASP A 280 -6.14 -26.27 -49.14
C ASP A 280 -5.23 -26.71 -47.99
N ILE A 281 -5.40 -26.07 -46.83
CA ILE A 281 -4.77 -26.46 -45.59
C ILE A 281 -5.78 -27.06 -44.59
N LYS A 282 -5.29 -27.99 -43.77
CA LYS A 282 -6.00 -28.55 -42.63
C LYS A 282 -5.29 -28.16 -41.34
N LEU A 283 -5.99 -27.49 -40.44
CA LEU A 283 -5.50 -27.21 -39.10
C LEU A 283 -6.00 -28.30 -38.14
N SER A 284 -5.12 -28.76 -37.26
CA SER A 284 -5.47 -29.74 -36.24
C SER A 284 -4.66 -29.55 -34.97
N GLU A 285 -5.21 -29.99 -33.85
CA GLU A 285 -4.56 -29.99 -32.54
C GLU A 285 -4.06 -31.41 -32.23
N LYS A 286 -2.74 -31.57 -32.12
CA LYS A 286 -2.09 -32.87 -31.98
C LYS A 286 -1.91 -33.32 -30.53
N CYS A 287 -1.54 -32.39 -29.66
CA CYS A 287 -1.19 -32.72 -28.28
C CYS A 287 -1.54 -31.56 -27.36
N VAL A 288 -2.19 -31.88 -26.24
CA VAL A 288 -2.57 -30.91 -25.21
C VAL A 288 -1.87 -31.26 -23.90
N ARG A 289 -1.31 -30.25 -23.24
CA ARG A 289 -0.70 -30.36 -21.90
C ARG A 289 -1.08 -29.14 -21.08
N GLY A 290 -2.08 -29.27 -20.22
CA GLY A 290 -2.67 -28.12 -19.55
C GLY A 290 -3.31 -27.19 -20.59
N LEU A 291 -2.99 -25.91 -20.52
CA LEU A 291 -3.41 -24.90 -21.49
C LEU A 291 -2.47 -24.80 -22.72
N SER A 292 -1.48 -25.68 -22.83
CA SER A 292 -0.57 -25.68 -23.97
C SER A 292 -0.92 -26.73 -25.01
N SER A 293 -1.07 -26.29 -26.25
CA SER A 293 -1.44 -27.12 -27.39
C SER A 293 -0.38 -27.08 -28.48
N VAL A 294 -0.09 -28.24 -29.06
CA VAL A 294 0.67 -28.37 -30.31
C VAL A 294 -0.33 -28.43 -31.45
N PHE A 295 -0.23 -27.47 -32.35
CA PHE A 295 -1.03 -27.39 -33.56
C PHE A 295 -0.22 -27.86 -34.76
N SER A 296 -0.91 -28.38 -35.75
CA SER A 296 -0.34 -28.67 -37.06
C SER A 296 -1.18 -28.09 -38.18
N ILE A 297 -0.47 -27.67 -39.23
CA ILE A 297 -1.03 -27.26 -40.51
C ILE A 297 -0.50 -28.27 -41.53
N GLU A 298 -1.40 -28.97 -42.19
CA GLU A 298 -1.08 -29.94 -43.24
C GLU A 298 -1.74 -29.51 -44.55
N CYS A 299 -0.96 -29.45 -45.65
CA CYS A 299 -1.55 -29.26 -46.96
C CYS A 299 -2.24 -30.55 -47.43
N LYS A 300 -3.49 -30.45 -47.89
CA LYS A 300 -4.22 -31.63 -48.39
C LYS A 300 -3.57 -32.24 -49.65
N ASN A 301 -2.94 -31.41 -50.48
CA ASN A 301 -2.38 -31.81 -51.78
C ASN A 301 -0.94 -32.34 -51.65
N CYS A 302 0.01 -31.49 -51.24
CA CYS A 302 1.43 -31.86 -51.21
C CYS A 302 1.89 -32.48 -49.90
N LYS A 303 0.99 -32.66 -48.92
CA LYS A 303 1.25 -33.23 -47.59
C LYS A 303 2.33 -32.50 -46.78
N ASP A 304 2.67 -31.28 -47.17
CA ASP A 304 3.60 -30.45 -46.41
C ASP A 304 3.02 -30.17 -45.02
N LEU A 305 3.82 -30.43 -43.99
CA LEU A 305 3.40 -30.41 -42.60
C LEU A 305 4.23 -29.41 -41.81
N CYS A 306 3.55 -28.43 -41.23
CA CYS A 306 4.12 -27.54 -40.23
C CYS A 306 3.51 -27.83 -38.86
N SER A 307 4.30 -27.75 -37.80
CA SER A 307 3.79 -27.81 -36.43
C SER A 307 4.32 -26.68 -35.58
N PHE A 308 3.46 -26.13 -34.72
CA PHE A 308 3.80 -25.04 -33.84
C PHE A 308 3.05 -25.20 -32.51
N ARG A 309 3.43 -24.39 -31.51
CA ARG A 309 2.82 -24.44 -30.17
C ARG A 309 2.27 -23.08 -29.81
N ASN A 310 1.15 -23.06 -29.10
CA ASN A 310 0.50 -21.84 -28.60
C ASN A 310 1.22 -21.14 -27.42
N SER A 311 2.43 -21.59 -27.07
CA SER A 311 3.17 -21.12 -25.90
C SER A 311 4.66 -21.15 -26.18
N LYS A 312 5.36 -20.11 -25.73
CA LYS A 312 6.82 -20.14 -25.62
C LYS A 312 7.23 -21.28 -24.68
N MET A 313 8.38 -21.87 -24.98
CA MET A 313 8.92 -23.01 -24.25
C MET A 313 10.11 -22.58 -23.41
N LEU A 314 9.98 -22.76 -22.09
CA LEU A 314 10.95 -22.37 -21.09
C LEU A 314 11.90 -23.53 -20.73
N GLY A 315 13.00 -23.14 -20.08
CA GLY A 315 14.03 -24.05 -19.57
C GLY A 315 15.07 -24.44 -20.61
N LYS A 316 16.22 -24.96 -20.15
CA LYS A 316 17.34 -25.37 -21.03
C LYS A 316 16.92 -26.36 -22.11
N ARG A 317 15.99 -27.26 -21.79
CA ARG A 317 15.44 -28.28 -22.71
C ARG A 317 14.24 -27.80 -23.53
N LYS A 318 13.82 -26.53 -23.39
CA LYS A 318 12.63 -25.96 -24.05
C LYS A 318 11.40 -26.87 -23.98
N ASN A 319 11.12 -27.42 -22.79
CA ASN A 319 10.07 -28.43 -22.58
C ASN A 319 8.97 -27.98 -21.60
N ILE A 320 9.04 -26.76 -21.06
CA ILE A 320 8.06 -26.22 -20.10
C ILE A 320 7.24 -25.13 -20.79
N PRO A 321 5.95 -25.35 -21.08
CA PRO A 321 5.12 -24.29 -21.64
C PRO A 321 4.94 -23.13 -20.67
N GLU A 322 5.32 -21.94 -21.10
CA GLU A 322 5.16 -20.70 -20.34
C GLU A 322 3.71 -20.45 -19.90
N ILE A 323 2.73 -20.72 -20.77
CA ILE A 323 1.31 -20.48 -20.48
C ILE A 323 0.83 -21.19 -19.21
N ASN A 324 1.29 -22.42 -18.99
CA ASN A 324 0.95 -23.19 -17.78
C ASN A 324 1.58 -22.56 -16.53
N ARG A 325 2.83 -22.10 -16.62
CA ARG A 325 3.50 -21.42 -15.49
C ARG A 325 2.82 -20.09 -15.17
N ARG A 326 2.43 -19.31 -16.19
CA ARG A 326 1.66 -18.08 -16.04
C ARG A 326 0.31 -18.33 -15.39
N PHE A 327 -0.42 -19.37 -15.79
CA PHE A 327 -1.71 -19.70 -15.20
C PHE A 327 -1.59 -20.09 -13.72
N VAL A 328 -0.61 -20.94 -13.38
CA VAL A 328 -0.31 -21.26 -11.96
C VAL A 328 0.05 -19.99 -11.18
N TYR A 329 0.94 -19.16 -11.72
CA TYR A 329 1.34 -17.90 -11.08
C TYR A 329 0.14 -16.99 -10.83
N ALA A 330 -0.70 -16.75 -11.85
CA ALA A 330 -1.89 -15.91 -11.75
C ALA A 330 -2.83 -16.42 -10.65
N MET A 331 -3.11 -17.72 -10.63
CA MET A 331 -4.02 -18.31 -9.64
C MET A 331 -3.45 -18.27 -8.23
N ARG A 332 -2.13 -18.49 -8.05
CA ARG A 332 -1.48 -18.31 -6.75
C ARG A 332 -1.52 -16.86 -6.25
N THR A 333 -1.36 -15.88 -7.14
CA THR A 333 -1.39 -14.46 -6.80
C THR A 333 -2.76 -14.02 -6.27
N ILE A 334 -3.85 -14.62 -6.75
CA ILE A 334 -5.21 -14.38 -6.23
C ILE A 334 -5.60 -15.34 -5.08
N GLY A 335 -4.63 -16.03 -4.48
CA GLY A 335 -4.84 -16.92 -3.33
C GLY A 335 -5.43 -18.29 -3.69
N GLN A 336 -5.58 -18.61 -4.97
CA GLN A 336 -6.21 -19.83 -5.45
C GLN A 336 -5.21 -20.97 -5.70
N GLY A 337 -5.70 -22.21 -5.61
CA GLY A 337 -4.91 -23.43 -5.77
C GLY A 337 -5.24 -24.22 -7.03
N HIS A 338 -4.69 -25.43 -7.14
CA HIS A 338 -4.93 -26.35 -8.26
C HIS A 338 -6.41 -26.73 -8.42
N THR A 339 -7.14 -26.92 -7.32
CA THR A 339 -8.59 -27.20 -7.37
C THR A 339 -9.35 -26.07 -8.04
N ALA A 340 -9.10 -24.83 -7.64
CA ALA A 340 -9.73 -23.67 -8.25
C ALA A 340 -9.33 -23.47 -9.72
N MET A 341 -8.08 -23.82 -10.10
CA MET A 341 -7.69 -23.88 -11.52
C MET A 341 -8.53 -24.88 -12.31
N THR A 342 -8.79 -26.05 -11.72
CA THR A 342 -9.59 -27.11 -12.35
C THR A 342 -11.03 -26.64 -12.52
N THR A 343 -11.62 -26.05 -11.49
CA THR A 343 -12.96 -25.45 -11.57
C THR A 343 -13.02 -24.33 -12.60
N PHE A 344 -12.06 -23.40 -12.59
CA PHE A 344 -12.00 -22.30 -13.56
C PHE A 344 -11.92 -22.81 -15.00
N CYS A 345 -11.02 -23.77 -15.28
CA CYS A 345 -10.94 -24.39 -16.59
C CYS A 345 -12.26 -25.06 -16.99
N GLY A 346 -12.90 -25.80 -16.08
CA GLY A 346 -14.17 -26.47 -16.36
C GLY A 346 -15.31 -25.51 -16.65
N VAL A 347 -15.42 -24.39 -15.92
CA VAL A 347 -16.47 -23.37 -16.14
C VAL A 347 -16.24 -22.56 -17.43
N MET A 348 -14.98 -22.37 -17.81
CA MET A 348 -14.60 -21.65 -19.03
C MET A 348 -14.52 -22.56 -20.28
N ASP A 349 -14.87 -23.85 -20.16
CA ASP A 349 -14.71 -24.87 -21.19
C ASP A 349 -13.28 -24.97 -21.76
N PHE A 350 -12.27 -24.76 -20.90
CA PHE A 350 -10.87 -24.99 -21.23
C PHE A 350 -10.45 -26.42 -20.94
N HIS A 351 -9.37 -26.86 -21.59
CA HIS A 351 -8.70 -28.09 -21.20
C HIS A 351 -8.29 -28.03 -19.71
N PRO A 352 -8.33 -29.19 -19.01
CA PRO A 352 -7.92 -29.26 -17.61
C PRO A 352 -6.52 -28.65 -17.40
N PRO A 353 -6.25 -28.02 -16.24
CA PRO A 353 -4.94 -27.50 -15.94
C PRO A 353 -3.89 -28.63 -15.90
N VAL A 354 -2.62 -28.24 -15.80
CA VAL A 354 -1.54 -29.22 -15.58
C VAL A 354 -1.83 -30.10 -14.37
N ALA A 355 -1.42 -31.37 -14.42
CA ALA A 355 -1.58 -32.30 -13.31
C ALA A 355 -0.93 -31.79 -12.02
N GLU A 356 -1.44 -32.23 -10.86
CA GLU A 356 -1.02 -31.74 -9.54
C GLU A 356 0.50 -31.81 -9.32
N LYS A 357 1.16 -32.89 -9.75
CA LYS A 357 2.63 -33.03 -9.71
C LYS A 357 3.34 -31.88 -10.45
N SER A 358 2.86 -31.53 -11.63
CA SER A 358 3.43 -30.44 -12.44
C SER A 358 3.12 -29.08 -11.82
N TYR A 359 1.91 -28.90 -11.29
CA TYR A 359 1.53 -27.71 -10.53
C TYR A 359 2.47 -27.50 -9.33
N ASN A 360 2.72 -28.53 -8.52
CA ASN A 360 3.61 -28.45 -7.35
C ASN A 360 5.05 -28.10 -7.77
N ASN A 361 5.56 -28.68 -8.86
CA ASN A 361 6.87 -28.32 -9.41
C ASN A 361 6.93 -26.84 -9.84
N ILE A 362 5.86 -26.32 -10.44
CA ILE A 362 5.77 -24.92 -10.81
C ILE A 362 5.74 -24.03 -9.55
N VAL A 363 4.90 -24.37 -8.57
CA VAL A 363 4.79 -23.62 -7.30
C VAL A 363 6.14 -23.56 -6.57
N ASN A 364 6.88 -24.67 -6.49
CA ASN A 364 8.21 -24.69 -5.89
C ASN A 364 9.19 -23.77 -6.63
N LYS A 365 9.15 -23.75 -7.97
CA LYS A 365 10.01 -22.85 -8.75
C LYS A 365 9.59 -21.38 -8.58
N LEU A 366 8.29 -21.09 -8.53
CA LEU A 366 7.78 -19.76 -8.25
C LEU A 366 8.22 -19.28 -6.87
N GLN A 367 8.14 -20.13 -5.84
CA GLN A 367 8.60 -19.81 -4.49
C GLN A 367 10.08 -19.44 -4.48
N LEU A 368 10.94 -20.20 -5.16
CA LEU A 368 12.37 -19.90 -5.25
C LEU A 368 12.62 -18.53 -5.90
N CYS A 369 12.00 -18.27 -7.04
CA CYS A 369 12.17 -16.99 -7.74
C CYS A 369 11.58 -15.81 -6.94
N SER A 370 10.42 -15.99 -6.31
CA SER A 370 9.85 -14.96 -5.43
C SER A 370 10.74 -14.66 -4.24
N LYS A 371 11.40 -15.69 -3.67
CA LYS A 371 12.38 -15.51 -2.59
C LYS A 371 13.59 -14.70 -3.08
N GLU A 372 14.17 -15.05 -4.22
CA GLU A 372 15.30 -14.32 -4.82
C GLU A 372 14.97 -12.83 -5.02
N VAL A 373 13.78 -12.53 -5.59
CA VAL A 373 13.32 -11.15 -5.80
C VAL A 373 13.07 -10.43 -4.47
N ALA A 374 12.45 -11.10 -3.49
CA ALA A 374 12.20 -10.52 -2.18
C ALA A 374 13.51 -10.19 -1.45
N GLU A 375 14.51 -11.07 -1.49
CA GLU A 375 15.83 -10.84 -0.90
C GLU A 375 16.54 -9.64 -1.54
N ALA A 376 16.55 -9.56 -2.88
CA ALA A 376 17.15 -8.42 -3.58
C ALA A 376 16.44 -7.10 -3.26
N SER A 377 15.10 -7.12 -3.15
CA SER A 377 14.30 -5.96 -2.78
C SER A 377 14.59 -5.49 -1.34
N MET A 378 14.63 -6.42 -0.39
CA MET A 378 14.94 -6.15 1.02
C MET A 378 16.39 -5.65 1.19
N GLN A 379 17.34 -6.20 0.43
CA GLN A 379 18.72 -5.70 0.41
C GLN A 379 18.80 -4.26 -0.09
N SER A 380 18.07 -3.95 -1.17
CA SER A 380 18.01 -2.59 -1.72
C SER A 380 17.38 -1.61 -0.73
N ALA A 381 16.32 -2.03 -0.02
CA ALA A 381 15.68 -1.24 1.02
C ALA A 381 16.61 -0.95 2.21
N ALA A 382 17.45 -1.92 2.61
CA ALA A 382 18.47 -1.71 3.63
C ALA A 382 19.52 -0.68 3.18
N LEU A 383 20.05 -0.82 1.96
CA LEU A 383 21.04 0.11 1.40
C LEU A 383 20.51 1.54 1.26
N GLU A 384 19.25 1.69 0.81
CA GLU A 384 18.57 2.98 0.73
C GLU A 384 18.44 3.62 2.10
N LYS A 385 18.11 2.82 3.13
CA LYS A 385 18.03 3.29 4.51
C LYS A 385 19.40 3.77 5.01
N VAL A 386 20.47 3.02 4.75
CA VAL A 386 21.85 3.39 5.10
C VAL A 386 22.25 4.71 4.43
N THR A 387 21.94 4.85 3.14
CA THR A 387 22.23 6.06 2.37
C THR A 387 21.46 7.27 2.93
N LEU A 388 20.18 7.08 3.27
CA LEU A 388 19.34 8.14 3.82
C LEU A 388 19.80 8.61 5.21
N THR A 389 20.35 7.72 6.04
CA THR A 389 20.83 8.07 7.39
C THR A 389 22.33 8.27 7.49
N ASN A 390 23.07 8.04 6.41
CA ASN A 390 24.53 7.96 6.39
C ASN A 390 25.09 7.08 7.53
N SER A 391 24.43 5.94 7.80
CA SER A 391 24.73 5.07 8.94
C SER A 391 24.27 3.64 8.68
N SER A 392 25.10 2.65 8.99
CA SER A 392 24.75 1.22 9.02
C SER A 392 23.96 0.82 10.27
N ASP A 393 23.86 1.72 11.25
CA ASP A 393 23.05 1.56 12.45
C ASP A 393 21.70 2.21 12.21
N ILE A 394 20.65 1.39 12.18
CA ILE A 394 19.34 1.81 11.71
C ILE A 394 18.23 1.52 12.72
N ILE A 395 17.22 2.38 12.69
CA ILE A 395 15.98 2.24 13.45
C ILE A 395 14.99 1.45 12.61
N ILE A 396 14.40 0.42 13.21
CA ILE A 396 13.40 -0.43 12.55
C ILE A 396 12.12 -0.52 13.37
N SER A 397 11.02 -0.77 12.68
CA SER A 397 9.77 -1.21 13.28
C SER A 397 9.50 -2.67 12.93
N GLY A 398 9.18 -3.51 13.91
CA GLY A 398 8.90 -4.92 13.70
C GLY A 398 7.49 -5.32 14.12
N ASP A 399 6.88 -6.22 13.36
CA ASP A 399 5.55 -6.75 13.63
C ASP A 399 5.36 -8.15 13.01
N GLY A 400 4.37 -8.90 13.52
CA GLY A 400 3.97 -10.23 13.09
C GLY A 400 2.58 -10.26 12.45
N THR A 401 2.39 -11.17 11.49
CA THR A 401 1.06 -11.50 10.95
C THR A 401 0.88 -13.00 10.82
N TRP A 402 -0.36 -13.48 10.96
CA TRP A 402 -0.69 -14.91 10.93
C TRP A 402 -1.61 -15.24 9.77
N LYS A 403 -1.46 -16.46 9.23
CA LYS A 403 -2.27 -16.94 8.11
C LYS A 403 -3.77 -17.00 8.45
N THR A 404 -4.10 -17.21 9.72
CA THR A 404 -5.48 -17.28 10.22
C THR A 404 -5.59 -16.42 11.47
N CYS A 405 -6.76 -15.80 11.68
CA CYS A 405 -7.01 -15.00 12.87
C CYS A 405 -6.98 -15.86 14.14
N GLY A 406 -6.41 -15.33 15.21
CA GLY A 406 -6.30 -15.99 16.53
C GLY A 406 -5.02 -16.81 16.74
N TYR A 407 -4.75 -17.14 18.00
CA TYR A 407 -3.54 -17.85 18.44
C TYR A 407 -3.47 -19.34 18.08
N SER A 408 -4.27 -19.79 17.12
CA SER A 408 -4.29 -21.17 16.59
C SER A 408 -3.54 -21.32 15.26
N SER A 409 -3.04 -20.21 14.69
CA SER A 409 -2.40 -20.27 13.39
C SER A 409 -1.07 -21.00 13.44
N CYS A 410 -0.87 -21.92 12.51
CA CYS A 410 0.36 -22.70 12.40
C CYS A 410 1.44 -22.02 11.54
N VAL A 411 1.11 -20.90 10.90
CA VAL A 411 2.01 -20.18 9.99
C VAL A 411 1.87 -18.69 10.26
N GLY A 412 3.00 -18.03 10.50
CA GLY A 412 3.11 -16.59 10.64
C GLY A 412 4.26 -16.04 9.81
N VAL A 413 4.28 -14.72 9.64
CA VAL A 413 5.38 -13.98 9.03
C VAL A 413 5.70 -12.80 9.93
N CYS A 414 6.97 -12.64 10.24
CA CYS A 414 7.48 -11.48 10.98
C CYS A 414 8.23 -10.61 9.98
N ALA A 415 8.08 -9.30 10.06
CA ALA A 415 8.79 -8.39 9.17
C ALA A 415 9.31 -7.18 9.94
N VAL A 416 10.43 -6.63 9.47
CA VAL A 416 10.97 -5.36 9.95
C VAL A 416 10.99 -4.33 8.83
N ILE A 417 10.63 -3.10 9.16
CA ILE A 417 10.45 -1.98 8.24
C ILE A 417 11.34 -0.82 8.71
N GLY A 418 12.00 -0.13 7.78
CA GLY A 418 12.76 1.08 8.12
C GLY A 418 11.83 2.22 8.54
N ASP A 419 12.10 2.87 9.68
CA ASP A 419 11.26 3.95 10.23
C ASP A 419 11.02 5.13 9.27
N LYS A 420 12.07 5.55 8.54
CA LYS A 420 12.02 6.68 7.60
C LYS A 420 11.63 6.28 6.17
N THR A 421 12.07 5.10 5.72
CA THR A 421 11.82 4.65 4.34
C THR A 421 10.44 3.99 4.20
N GLY A 422 9.92 3.40 5.27
CA GLY A 422 8.68 2.64 5.24
C GLY A 422 8.75 1.37 4.37
N LYS A 423 9.96 0.90 4.05
CA LYS A 423 10.21 -0.29 3.22
C LYS A 423 10.57 -1.48 4.10
N CYS A 424 10.13 -2.67 3.69
CA CYS A 424 10.51 -3.93 4.34
C CYS A 424 12.00 -4.18 4.16
N ILE A 425 12.73 -4.33 5.26
CA ILE A 425 14.18 -4.55 5.32
C ILE A 425 14.51 -6.03 5.52
N ASP A 426 13.69 -6.76 6.28
CA ASP A 426 13.84 -8.21 6.43
C ASP A 426 12.51 -8.86 6.83
N ALA A 427 12.36 -10.15 6.55
CA ALA A 427 11.19 -10.93 6.93
C ALA A 427 11.52 -12.40 7.21
N GLU A 428 10.83 -12.99 8.20
CA GLU A 428 10.98 -14.38 8.60
C GLU A 428 9.62 -15.09 8.55
N VAL A 429 9.55 -16.17 7.77
CA VAL A 429 8.37 -17.03 7.74
C VAL A 429 8.49 -18.05 8.86
N MET A 430 7.52 -18.04 9.78
CA MET A 430 7.44 -18.93 10.94
C MET A 430 6.40 -20.00 10.70
N SER A 431 6.71 -21.23 11.05
CA SER A 431 5.80 -22.36 10.89
C SER A 431 5.98 -23.39 11.99
N SER A 432 4.89 -23.68 12.69
CA SER A 432 4.80 -24.78 13.66
C SER A 432 4.28 -26.07 13.04
N PHE A 433 3.99 -26.06 11.74
CA PHE A 433 3.41 -27.19 11.03
C PHE A 433 4.27 -27.64 9.85
N CYS A 434 4.31 -28.96 9.67
CA CYS A 434 4.81 -29.57 8.45
C CYS A 434 3.93 -30.77 8.11
N LYS A 435 3.40 -30.79 6.88
CA LYS A 435 2.54 -31.89 6.41
C LYS A 435 3.26 -33.24 6.45
N GLY A 436 4.57 -33.25 6.15
CA GLY A 436 5.40 -34.45 6.25
C GLY A 436 5.46 -34.96 7.69
N CYS A 437 5.79 -34.09 8.65
CA CYS A 437 5.80 -34.42 10.07
C CYS A 437 4.44 -34.92 10.58
N ASP A 438 3.35 -34.29 10.15
CA ASP A 438 2.02 -34.66 10.57
C ASP A 438 1.62 -36.05 10.02
N SER A 439 1.88 -36.30 8.73
CA SER A 439 1.59 -37.59 8.08
C SER A 439 2.35 -38.75 8.74
N TRP A 440 3.57 -38.50 9.22
CA TRP A 440 4.42 -39.51 9.86
C TRP A 440 4.27 -39.56 11.38
N LYS A 441 3.43 -38.70 11.99
CA LYS A 441 3.26 -38.59 13.44
C LYS A 441 2.84 -39.92 14.08
N ARG A 442 1.95 -40.67 13.43
CA ARG A 442 1.46 -41.99 13.89
C ARG A 442 2.50 -43.12 13.81
N ARG A 443 3.59 -42.92 13.06
CA ARG A 443 4.67 -43.91 12.87
C ARG A 443 5.91 -43.61 13.69
N LYS A 444 5.85 -42.63 14.60
CA LYS A 444 6.95 -42.24 15.50
C LYS A 444 7.53 -43.49 16.19
N GLY A 445 8.85 -43.61 16.16
CA GLY A 445 9.58 -44.72 16.79
C GLY A 445 9.92 -45.89 15.86
N SER A 446 9.15 -46.09 14.77
CA SER A 446 9.45 -47.15 13.80
C SER A 446 10.80 -46.95 13.08
N PRO A 447 11.49 -48.02 12.67
CA PRO A 447 12.71 -47.91 11.85
C PRO A 447 12.49 -47.08 10.57
N ALA A 448 11.33 -47.26 9.92
CA ALA A 448 10.93 -46.47 8.76
C ALA A 448 10.83 -44.97 9.06
N TYR A 449 10.27 -44.59 10.22
CA TYR A 449 10.20 -43.19 10.64
C TYR A 449 11.58 -42.60 10.89
N LYS A 450 12.51 -43.34 11.51
CA LYS A 450 13.87 -42.85 11.75
C LYS A 450 14.58 -42.53 10.42
N LYS A 451 14.48 -43.44 9.44
CA LYS A 451 15.03 -43.25 8.09
C LYS A 451 14.39 -42.07 7.37
N TRP A 452 13.05 -41.96 7.41
CA TRP A 452 12.33 -40.83 6.83
C TRP A 452 12.71 -39.50 7.50
N LYS A 453 12.80 -39.44 8.83
CA LYS A 453 13.12 -38.22 9.58
C LYS A 453 14.47 -37.66 9.19
N ILE A 454 15.50 -38.50 9.03
CA ILE A 454 16.84 -38.09 8.60
C ILE A 454 16.79 -37.38 7.24
N LEU A 455 16.04 -37.92 6.28
CA LEU A 455 15.88 -37.31 4.96
C LEU A 455 15.02 -36.04 5.01
N HIS A 456 13.96 -36.06 5.81
CA HIS A 456 12.99 -34.97 5.89
C HIS A 456 13.51 -33.71 6.58
N VAL A 457 14.51 -33.80 7.45
CA VAL A 457 15.07 -32.62 8.16
C VAL A 457 15.41 -31.48 7.19
N LYS A 458 15.92 -31.79 5.99
CA LYS A 458 16.28 -30.79 4.97
C LYS A 458 15.08 -30.14 4.28
N GLU A 459 13.91 -30.77 4.35
CA GLU A 459 12.67 -30.37 3.68
C GLU A 459 11.57 -29.96 4.68
N CYS A 460 11.89 -29.98 5.98
CA CYS A 460 10.95 -29.73 7.04
C CYS A 460 10.55 -28.25 7.04
N LEU A 461 9.28 -27.97 6.77
CA LEU A 461 8.74 -26.61 6.83
C LEU A 461 8.51 -26.13 8.27
N LYS A 462 8.54 -27.04 9.26
CA LYS A 462 8.40 -26.66 10.66
C LYS A 462 9.72 -26.10 11.16
N ASN A 463 9.73 -24.82 11.49
CA ASN A 463 10.87 -24.10 12.07
C ASN A 463 10.56 -23.46 13.43
N HIS A 464 9.35 -23.66 13.97
CA HIS A 464 8.90 -23.15 15.25
C HIS A 464 8.25 -24.26 16.08
N ASN A 465 8.51 -24.31 17.39
CA ASN A 465 7.94 -25.36 18.25
C ASN A 465 6.99 -24.82 19.33
N ASP A 466 7.01 -23.52 19.62
CA ASP A 466 6.22 -22.93 20.69
C ASP A 466 4.82 -22.49 20.21
N SER A 467 4.11 -21.75 21.06
CA SER A 467 2.79 -21.20 20.73
C SER A 467 2.84 -20.24 19.54
N ALA A 468 1.69 -20.06 18.88
CA ALA A 468 1.56 -19.13 17.76
C ALA A 468 1.95 -17.70 18.15
N GLY A 469 1.65 -17.28 19.39
CA GLY A 469 2.01 -15.95 19.91
C GLY A 469 3.52 -15.73 20.04
N MET A 470 4.32 -16.80 20.19
CA MET A 470 5.78 -16.69 20.25
C MET A 470 6.45 -16.61 18.87
N MET A 471 5.70 -16.83 17.78
CA MET A 471 6.26 -16.77 16.43
C MET A 471 6.84 -15.39 16.13
N GLU A 472 6.16 -14.32 16.54
CA GLU A 472 6.65 -12.95 16.38
C GLU A 472 7.96 -12.75 17.13
N THR A 473 7.98 -13.03 18.44
CA THR A 473 9.17 -12.92 19.28
C THR A 473 10.37 -13.64 18.68
N VAL A 474 10.20 -14.92 18.34
CA VAL A 474 11.29 -15.75 17.81
C VAL A 474 11.70 -15.30 16.41
N GLY A 475 10.74 -14.93 15.57
CA GLY A 475 11.00 -14.48 14.20
C GLY A 475 11.76 -13.15 14.16
N ILE A 476 11.39 -12.18 15.00
CA ILE A 476 12.11 -10.91 15.13
C ILE A 476 13.52 -11.14 15.67
N VAL A 477 13.72 -11.98 16.69
CA VAL A 477 15.07 -12.31 17.19
C VAL A 477 15.95 -12.88 16.08
N ARG A 478 15.44 -13.80 15.24
CA ARG A 478 16.19 -14.33 14.09
C ARG A 478 16.58 -13.26 13.08
N ILE A 479 15.69 -12.31 12.82
CA ILE A 479 15.95 -11.16 11.95
C ILE A 479 17.10 -10.31 12.52
N PHE A 480 17.09 -10.04 13.84
CA PHE A 480 18.20 -9.34 14.50
C PHE A 480 19.52 -10.10 14.38
N GLN A 481 19.53 -11.39 14.70
CA GLN A 481 20.75 -12.22 14.69
C GLN A 481 21.42 -12.33 13.33
N ARG A 482 20.66 -12.26 12.23
CA ARG A 482 21.20 -12.37 10.86
C ARG A 482 21.42 -11.03 10.16
N SER A 483 21.04 -9.91 10.78
CA SER A 483 21.06 -8.57 10.17
C SER A 483 22.43 -8.19 9.59
N LEU A 484 23.52 -8.41 10.31
CA LEU A 484 24.88 -8.13 9.83
C LEU A 484 25.27 -8.96 8.60
N SER A 485 25.01 -10.27 8.65
CA SER A 485 25.41 -11.19 7.58
C SER A 485 24.51 -11.11 6.35
N HIS A 486 23.21 -10.83 6.52
CA HIS A 486 22.24 -10.80 5.43
C HIS A 486 22.01 -9.41 4.85
N ARG A 487 22.17 -8.35 5.65
CA ARG A 487 21.81 -6.98 5.28
C ARG A 487 22.94 -5.97 5.46
N SER A 488 24.04 -6.36 6.10
CA SER A 488 25.18 -5.47 6.41
C SER A 488 24.81 -4.24 7.24
N VAL A 489 23.84 -4.39 8.15
CA VAL A 489 23.35 -3.33 9.05
C VAL A 489 23.14 -3.86 10.47
N ARG A 490 23.16 -2.96 11.45
CA ARG A 490 22.74 -3.23 12.84
C ARG A 490 21.43 -2.52 13.14
N TYR A 491 20.56 -3.20 13.87
CA TYR A 491 19.29 -2.65 14.33
C TYR A 491 19.46 -2.12 15.76
N THR A 492 19.81 -0.84 15.90
CA THR A 492 20.14 -0.24 17.20
C THR A 492 18.92 0.25 17.98
N SER A 493 17.78 0.39 17.30
CA SER A 493 16.52 0.80 17.93
C SER A 493 15.35 0.00 17.38
N TYR A 494 14.52 -0.50 18.29
CA TYR A 494 13.33 -1.29 17.98
C TYR A 494 12.04 -0.51 18.30
N ILE A 495 11.24 -0.27 17.27
CA ILE A 495 9.87 0.24 17.39
C ILE A 495 8.92 -0.96 17.27
N GLY A 496 8.36 -1.37 18.40
CA GLY A 496 7.39 -2.46 18.42
C GLY A 496 6.20 -2.12 19.29
N ASP A 497 5.20 -2.99 19.24
CA ASP A 497 4.11 -2.92 20.19
C ASP A 497 4.60 -3.10 21.63
N GLY A 498 3.79 -2.65 22.57
CA GLY A 498 4.12 -2.67 23.99
C GLY A 498 4.32 -4.03 24.63
N ASP A 499 4.28 -5.12 23.86
CA ASP A 499 4.60 -6.43 24.39
C ASP A 499 6.07 -6.46 24.80
N SER A 500 6.29 -6.61 26.10
CA SER A 500 7.63 -6.64 26.68
C SER A 500 8.40 -7.87 26.21
N LYS A 501 7.74 -8.94 25.76
CA LYS A 501 8.40 -10.20 25.43
C LYS A 501 9.35 -10.08 24.24
N THR A 502 8.92 -9.48 23.13
CA THR A 502 9.75 -9.36 21.92
C THR A 502 11.03 -8.57 22.19
N PHE A 503 10.92 -7.39 22.80
CA PHE A 503 12.08 -6.57 23.15
C PHE A 503 12.99 -7.27 24.18
N SER A 504 12.43 -7.85 25.24
CA SER A 504 13.23 -8.59 26.22
C SER A 504 14.00 -9.75 25.58
N SER A 505 13.40 -10.46 24.63
CA SER A 505 14.09 -11.54 23.89
C SER A 505 15.16 -11.02 22.95
N ILE A 506 14.98 -9.86 22.31
CA ILE A 506 16.03 -9.20 21.52
C ILE A 506 17.23 -8.88 22.42
N THR A 507 17.00 -8.20 23.54
CA THR A 507 18.07 -7.83 24.48
C THR A 507 18.79 -9.05 25.03
N ALA A 508 18.04 -10.09 25.44
CA ALA A 508 18.62 -11.34 25.92
C ALA A 508 19.43 -12.09 24.87
N SER A 509 19.07 -11.96 23.58
CA SER A 509 19.83 -12.58 22.49
C SER A 509 21.16 -11.89 22.18
N ASN A 510 21.39 -10.69 22.73
CA ASN A 510 22.59 -9.88 22.58
C ASN A 510 23.19 -9.90 21.15
N PRO A 511 22.42 -9.49 20.12
CA PRO A 511 22.77 -9.76 18.73
C PRO A 511 24.05 -9.04 18.25
N TYR A 512 24.52 -8.03 18.99
CA TYR A 512 25.65 -7.17 18.59
C TYR A 512 26.74 -7.02 19.66
N GLY A 513 26.69 -7.82 20.74
CA GLY A 513 27.64 -7.74 21.85
C GLY A 513 27.30 -6.66 22.88
N GLU A 514 27.99 -6.72 24.03
CA GLU A 514 27.69 -5.90 25.22
C GLU A 514 27.76 -4.39 24.97
N ASP A 515 28.65 -3.94 24.08
CA ASP A 515 28.85 -2.53 23.76
C ASP A 515 27.74 -1.94 22.85
N ASN A 516 26.88 -2.78 22.27
CA ASN A 516 25.91 -2.37 21.25
C ASN A 516 24.49 -2.79 21.62
N THR A 517 24.01 -2.27 22.75
CA THR A 517 22.66 -2.56 23.24
C THR A 517 21.57 -1.96 22.35
N VAL A 518 20.49 -2.72 22.15
CA VAL A 518 19.33 -2.28 21.38
C VAL A 518 18.43 -1.43 22.27
N SER A 519 18.09 -0.23 21.81
CA SER A 519 17.14 0.65 22.51
C SER A 519 15.69 0.37 22.10
N LYS A 520 14.75 0.52 23.05
CA LYS A 520 13.32 0.44 22.76
C LYS A 520 12.77 1.83 22.49
N ILE A 521 12.00 1.98 21.41
CA ILE A 521 11.24 3.17 21.11
C ILE A 521 9.75 2.84 21.26
N GLU A 522 9.08 3.54 22.18
CA GLU A 522 7.67 3.31 22.49
C GLU A 522 6.75 4.14 21.59
N CYS A 523 5.69 3.49 21.06
CA CYS A 523 4.65 4.19 20.32
C CYS A 523 3.75 4.98 21.28
N VAL A 524 3.68 6.30 21.11
CA VAL A 524 2.82 7.18 21.94
C VAL A 524 1.36 6.74 21.90
N GLY A 525 0.86 6.29 20.74
CA GLY A 525 -0.49 5.76 20.62
C GLY A 525 -0.72 4.50 21.47
N HIS A 526 0.28 3.62 21.54
CA HIS A 526 0.22 2.44 22.39
C HIS A 526 0.29 2.83 23.88
N VAL A 527 1.19 3.75 24.26
CA VAL A 527 1.29 4.29 25.63
C VAL A 527 -0.02 4.95 26.07
N GLN A 528 -0.65 5.72 25.18
CA GLN A 528 -1.99 6.28 25.35
C GLN A 528 -3.03 5.18 25.59
N LYS A 529 -3.10 4.15 24.73
CA LYS A 529 -4.02 3.01 24.94
C LYS A 529 -3.83 2.32 26.29
N ARG A 530 -2.58 2.11 26.74
CA ARG A 530 -2.29 1.50 28.06
C ARG A 530 -2.88 2.32 29.21
N MET A 531 -2.79 3.66 29.15
CA MET A 531 -3.42 4.53 30.15
C MET A 531 -4.92 4.28 30.23
N GLY A 532 -5.61 4.33 29.08
CA GLY A 532 -7.05 4.08 29.02
C GLY A 532 -7.45 2.67 29.46
N THR A 533 -6.66 1.65 29.15
CA THR A 533 -6.91 0.28 29.64
C THR A 533 -6.75 0.17 31.15
N ARG A 534 -5.71 0.79 31.73
CA ARG A 534 -5.48 0.78 33.19
C ARG A 534 -6.60 1.49 33.94
N LEU A 535 -7.02 2.66 33.47
CA LEU A 535 -8.13 3.40 34.07
C LEU A 535 -9.46 2.63 33.98
N ARG A 536 -9.73 1.91 32.88
CA ARG A 536 -10.93 1.06 32.77
C ARG A 536 -10.87 -0.14 33.71
N LYS A 537 -9.70 -0.76 33.89
CA LYS A 537 -9.52 -1.82 34.90
C LYS A 537 -9.72 -1.30 36.31
N LEU A 538 -9.16 -0.13 36.62
CA LEU A 538 -9.33 0.54 37.91
C LEU A 538 -10.82 0.83 38.16
N LYS A 539 -11.52 1.35 37.15
CA LYS A 539 -12.97 1.63 37.20
C LYS A 539 -13.82 0.39 37.58
N GLN A 540 -13.37 -0.81 37.22
CA GLN A 540 -14.06 -2.08 37.48
C GLN A 540 -13.81 -2.62 38.90
N MET A 541 -12.95 -1.99 39.71
CA MET A 541 -12.72 -2.44 41.08
C MET A 541 -13.98 -2.25 41.95
N SER A 542 -14.36 -3.30 42.68
CA SER A 542 -15.56 -3.33 43.53
C SER A 542 -15.36 -2.65 44.90
N SER A 543 -14.13 -2.27 45.25
CA SER A 543 -13.82 -1.63 46.53
C SER A 543 -14.46 -0.24 46.61
N LYS A 544 -15.03 0.06 47.78
CA LYS A 544 -15.46 1.43 48.09
C LYS A 544 -14.23 2.29 48.39
N LEU A 545 -14.28 3.54 47.93
CA LEU A 545 -13.27 4.54 48.20
C LEU A 545 -13.47 5.17 49.58
N SER A 546 -12.59 6.09 49.98
CA SER A 546 -12.67 6.78 51.28
C SER A 546 -13.99 7.53 51.52
N ASP A 547 -14.72 7.85 50.46
CA ASP A 547 -16.05 8.46 50.50
C ASP A 547 -17.23 7.46 50.46
N GLY A 548 -16.95 6.17 50.62
CA GLY A 548 -17.96 5.09 50.64
C GLY A 548 -18.57 4.77 49.28
N LYS A 549 -18.09 5.38 48.18
CA LYS A 549 -18.63 5.20 46.82
C LYS A 549 -17.68 4.39 45.94
N SER A 550 -18.21 3.82 44.85
CA SER A 550 -17.39 3.17 43.82
C SER A 550 -16.56 4.21 43.05
N ILE A 551 -15.46 3.79 42.44
CA ILE A 551 -14.66 4.67 41.60
C ILE A 551 -15.41 5.15 40.33
N GLY A 552 -16.24 4.29 39.74
CA GLY A 552 -17.12 4.63 38.62
C GLY A 552 -18.47 5.19 39.08
N GLY A 553 -19.18 5.86 38.16
CA GLY A 553 -20.53 6.37 38.37
C GLY A 553 -20.72 7.81 37.88
N LYS A 554 -21.95 8.33 38.00
CA LYS A 554 -22.28 9.73 37.63
C LYS A 554 -21.41 10.69 38.46
N GLY A 555 -20.73 11.63 37.78
CA GLY A 555 -19.82 12.60 38.41
C GLY A 555 -18.49 12.01 38.89
N ARG A 556 -18.13 10.80 38.47
CA ARG A 556 -16.88 10.11 38.83
C ARG A 556 -16.17 9.59 37.57
N LEU A 557 -15.31 8.57 37.68
CA LEU A 557 -14.57 8.03 36.55
C LEU A 557 -15.51 7.33 35.54
N THR A 558 -15.91 8.04 34.49
CA THR A 558 -16.73 7.54 33.38
C THR A 558 -15.86 7.23 32.16
N ASP A 559 -16.38 6.46 31.19
CA ASP A 559 -15.59 6.15 29.98
C ASP A 559 -15.23 7.41 29.20
N ARG A 560 -16.14 8.39 29.13
CA ARG A 560 -15.88 9.72 28.56
C ARG A 560 -14.71 10.44 29.23
N ILE A 561 -14.63 10.39 30.56
CA ILE A 561 -13.51 11.01 31.29
C ILE A 561 -12.21 10.21 31.07
N ILE A 562 -12.28 8.89 31.02
CA ILE A 562 -11.13 8.05 30.70
C ILE A 562 -10.58 8.39 29.31
N ASP A 563 -11.44 8.52 28.31
CA ASP A 563 -11.06 8.89 26.94
C ASP A 563 -10.43 10.29 26.88
N LEU A 564 -10.98 11.23 27.66
CA LEU A 564 -10.43 12.58 27.80
C LEU A 564 -9.02 12.57 28.43
N ILE A 565 -8.85 11.90 29.58
CA ILE A 565 -7.55 11.76 30.25
C ILE A 565 -6.54 11.09 29.33
N THR A 566 -6.96 10.03 28.66
CA THR A 566 -6.14 9.27 27.73
C THR A 566 -5.65 10.15 26.58
N THR A 567 -6.54 10.96 26.01
CA THR A 567 -6.23 11.91 24.94
C THR A 567 -5.24 12.98 25.40
N TYR A 568 -5.50 13.62 26.54
CA TYR A 568 -4.61 14.64 27.10
C TYR A 568 -3.24 14.08 27.46
N TYR A 569 -3.18 12.88 28.03
CA TYR A 569 -1.94 12.18 28.32
C TYR A 569 -1.11 11.95 27.05
N GLY A 570 -1.75 11.48 25.97
CA GLY A 570 -1.08 11.32 24.67
C GLY A 570 -0.60 12.66 24.10
N ASN A 571 -1.39 13.72 24.19
CA ASN A 571 -1.05 15.05 23.68
C ASN A 571 0.13 15.68 24.44
N ALA A 572 0.15 15.57 25.77
CA ALA A 572 1.27 16.01 26.61
C ALA A 572 2.59 15.36 26.18
N ILE A 573 2.58 14.07 25.87
CA ILE A 573 3.76 13.36 25.36
C ILE A 573 4.14 13.86 23.95
N ARG A 574 3.17 14.02 23.04
CA ARG A 574 3.43 14.45 21.66
C ARG A 574 3.99 15.88 21.57
N GLN A 575 3.56 16.78 22.45
CA GLN A 575 4.00 18.17 22.46
C GLN A 575 5.39 18.35 23.09
N ASN A 576 5.85 17.39 23.90
CA ASN A 576 7.09 17.51 24.70
C ASN A 576 8.10 16.39 24.39
N LYS A 577 8.23 15.96 23.12
CA LYS A 577 9.05 14.79 22.74
C LYS A 577 10.55 14.93 23.01
N THR A 578 11.06 16.15 23.08
CA THR A 578 12.50 16.45 23.15
C THR A 578 12.98 16.73 24.58
N CYS A 579 12.07 16.92 25.54
CA CYS A 579 12.42 17.25 26.93
C CYS A 579 11.61 16.40 27.91
N LEU A 580 12.28 15.48 28.60
CA LEU A 580 11.65 14.60 29.60
C LEU A 580 11.06 15.40 30.77
N SER A 581 11.72 16.47 31.19
CA SER A 581 11.23 17.32 32.29
C SER A 581 9.91 17.99 31.92
N ASP A 582 9.84 18.61 30.74
CA ASP A 582 8.62 19.26 30.24
C ASP A 582 7.50 18.25 29.98
N MET A 583 7.85 17.06 29.46
CA MET A 583 6.90 15.97 29.31
C MET A 583 6.30 15.54 30.64
N ARG A 584 7.13 15.34 31.67
CA ARG A 584 6.66 15.01 33.02
C ARG A 584 5.76 16.11 33.58
N LYS A 585 6.17 17.38 33.43
CA LYS A 585 5.38 18.54 33.88
C LYS A 585 4.02 18.58 33.19
N ALA A 586 3.98 18.43 31.87
CA ALA A 586 2.75 18.45 31.08
C ALA A 586 1.83 17.25 31.40
N VAL A 587 2.38 16.06 31.62
CA VAL A 587 1.62 14.88 32.05
C VAL A 587 0.98 15.12 33.43
N TRP A 588 1.73 15.64 34.40
CA TRP A 588 1.21 15.94 35.73
C TRP A 588 0.19 17.08 35.71
N ALA A 589 0.34 18.05 34.81
CA ALA A 589 -0.65 19.11 34.62
C ALA A 589 -2.05 18.54 34.35
N VAL A 590 -2.17 17.43 33.61
CA VAL A 590 -3.47 16.77 33.36
C VAL A 590 -4.11 16.30 34.67
N TYR A 591 -3.34 15.64 35.54
CA TYR A 591 -3.84 15.12 36.82
C TYR A 591 -4.28 16.26 37.75
N PHE A 592 -3.41 17.25 37.96
CA PHE A 592 -3.69 18.37 38.86
C PHE A 592 -4.84 19.24 38.34
N HIS A 593 -4.93 19.47 37.03
CA HIS A 593 -6.01 20.23 36.44
C HIS A 593 -7.38 19.57 36.63
N ILE A 594 -7.46 18.23 36.58
CA ILE A 594 -8.71 17.48 36.80
C ILE A 594 -9.08 17.42 38.29
N ARG A 595 -8.09 17.41 39.20
CA ARG A 595 -8.29 17.46 40.66
C ARG A 595 -8.70 18.84 41.16
N SER A 596 -8.30 19.89 40.44
CA SER A 596 -8.48 21.29 40.82
C SER A 596 -9.94 21.66 41.13
N SER A 597 -10.14 22.40 42.21
CA SER A 597 -11.46 22.92 42.61
C SER A 597 -11.39 24.41 42.97
N ASP A 598 -12.55 25.02 43.19
CA ASP A 598 -12.60 26.43 43.64
C ASP A 598 -11.98 26.59 45.04
N GLU A 599 -12.08 25.55 45.88
CA GLU A 599 -11.51 25.52 47.22
C GLU A 599 -10.00 25.18 47.23
N GLU A 600 -9.54 24.38 46.27
CA GLU A 600 -8.13 23.99 46.10
C GLU A 600 -7.72 24.15 44.61
N PRO A 601 -7.37 25.37 44.15
CA PRO A 601 -6.94 25.60 42.77
C PRO A 601 -5.52 25.03 42.50
N LEU A 602 -5.41 24.04 41.61
CA LEU A 602 -4.18 23.27 41.35
C LEU A 602 -3.68 23.47 39.92
N HIS A 603 -3.24 24.70 39.60
CA HIS A 603 -2.80 25.07 38.24
C HIS A 603 -1.30 25.31 38.09
N SER A 604 -0.49 24.98 39.10
CA SER A 604 0.98 25.22 39.11
C SER A 604 1.75 24.49 38.01
N PHE A 605 1.23 23.33 37.56
CA PHE A 605 1.81 22.56 36.46
C PHE A 605 1.32 23.00 35.08
N CYS A 606 0.24 23.80 35.02
CA CYS A 606 -0.30 24.30 33.76
C CYS A 606 0.65 25.31 33.12
N PRO A 607 0.69 25.40 31.77
CA PRO A 607 1.43 26.45 31.10
C PRO A 607 0.89 27.83 31.52
N VAL A 608 1.80 28.80 31.68
CA VAL A 608 1.46 30.19 32.01
C VAL A 608 1.46 31.02 30.74
N GLY A 609 0.63 32.06 30.69
CA GLY A 609 0.56 33.00 29.58
C GLY A 609 -0.76 32.93 28.81
N PRO A 610 -1.02 33.92 27.93
CA PRO A 610 -2.31 34.08 27.24
C PRO A 610 -2.62 32.93 26.24
N ASN A 611 -1.59 32.18 25.84
CA ASN A 611 -1.74 31.02 24.97
C ASN A 611 -1.89 29.70 25.76
N SER A 612 -2.14 29.78 27.07
CA SER A 612 -2.37 28.58 27.87
C SER A 612 -3.71 27.94 27.49
N TRP A 613 -3.73 26.62 27.40
CA TRP A 613 -4.98 25.88 27.31
C TRP A 613 -5.74 25.90 28.65
N CYS A 614 -5.06 26.25 29.75
CA CYS A 614 -5.67 26.35 31.06
C CYS A 614 -6.35 27.71 31.23
N LYS A 615 -7.69 27.70 31.21
CA LYS A 615 -8.51 28.91 31.38
C LYS A 615 -8.20 29.67 32.67
N TYR A 616 -7.89 28.97 33.76
CA TYR A 616 -7.48 29.61 35.01
C TYR A 616 -6.21 30.45 34.81
N GLN A 617 -5.19 29.90 34.14
CA GLN A 617 -3.94 30.63 33.87
C GLN A 617 -4.15 31.81 32.91
N ASN A 618 -5.06 31.70 31.94
CA ASN A 618 -5.43 32.84 31.10
C ASN A 618 -6.06 33.96 31.94
N GLN A 619 -6.98 33.62 32.84
CA GLN A 619 -7.62 34.60 33.72
C GLN A 619 -6.67 35.19 34.78
N VAL A 620 -5.62 34.46 35.19
CA VAL A 620 -4.53 35.02 36.00
C VAL A 620 -3.83 36.15 35.25
N VAL A 621 -3.59 35.98 33.96
CA VAL A 621 -2.95 37.00 33.12
C VAL A 621 -3.90 38.16 32.81
N GLU A 622 -5.18 37.88 32.59
CA GLU A 622 -6.23 38.88 32.34
C GLU A 622 -6.69 39.62 33.60
N GLY A 623 -6.27 39.18 34.79
CA GLY A 623 -6.67 39.77 36.07
C GLY A 623 -8.11 39.45 36.51
N SER A 624 -8.72 38.39 35.99
CA SER A 624 -10.14 38.07 36.18
C SER A 624 -10.41 36.74 36.93
N VAL A 625 -9.42 36.21 37.66
CA VAL A 625 -9.47 34.90 38.36
C VAL A 625 -10.65 34.74 39.31
N GLU A 626 -11.09 35.83 39.95
CA GLU A 626 -12.18 35.79 40.93
C GLU A 626 -13.51 35.29 40.34
N THR A 627 -13.68 35.46 39.03
CA THR A 627 -14.85 34.99 38.27
C THR A 627 -14.73 33.54 37.79
N PHE A 628 -13.55 32.92 37.92
CA PHE A 628 -13.33 31.53 37.50
C PHE A 628 -14.13 30.58 38.38
N ARG A 629 -14.76 29.58 37.76
CA ARG A 629 -15.40 28.46 38.45
C ARG A 629 -15.01 27.14 37.78
N HIS A 630 -14.61 26.16 38.58
CA HIS A 630 -14.18 24.86 38.08
C HIS A 630 -15.38 24.01 37.63
N SER A 631 -15.56 23.89 36.32
CA SER A 631 -16.49 22.94 35.71
C SER A 631 -15.78 21.61 35.46
N ASN A 632 -16.20 20.53 36.10
CA ASN A 632 -15.71 19.14 35.97
C ASN A 632 -14.55 18.71 36.89
N LYS A 633 -14.76 18.78 38.21
CA LYS A 633 -13.87 18.15 39.19
C LYS A 633 -14.22 16.68 39.44
N LEU A 634 -13.23 15.79 39.34
CA LEU A 634 -13.38 14.46 39.92
C LEU A 634 -13.26 14.55 41.45
N PRO A 635 -14.03 13.77 42.22
CA PRO A 635 -13.89 13.76 43.67
C PRO A 635 -12.46 13.40 44.09
N VAL A 636 -11.95 14.00 45.17
CA VAL A 636 -10.60 13.72 45.72
C VAL A 636 -10.40 12.22 45.93
N ALA A 637 -11.41 11.53 46.48
CA ALA A 637 -11.40 10.07 46.67
C ALA A 637 -11.19 9.26 45.37
N VAL A 638 -11.59 9.79 44.20
CA VAL A 638 -11.34 9.17 42.88
C VAL A 638 -9.94 9.48 42.37
N MET A 639 -9.42 10.67 42.67
CA MET A 639 -8.09 11.10 42.24
C MET A 639 -6.97 10.45 43.06
N ASP A 640 -7.24 10.14 44.34
CA ASP A 640 -6.29 9.48 45.25
C ASP A 640 -6.16 7.96 44.99
N ALA A 641 -7.15 7.36 44.32
CA ALA A 641 -7.22 5.94 43.99
C ALA A 641 -6.59 5.64 42.62
#